data_AF-A0A814ATP1-F1
#
_entry.id   AF-A0A814ATP1-F1
#
_cell.length_a   1.000
_cell.length_b   1.000
_cell.length_c   1.000
_cell.angle_alpha   90.00
_cell.angle_beta   90.00
_cell.angle_gamma   90.00
#
_symmetry.space_group_name_H-M   'P 1'
#
loop_
_entity.id
_entity.type
_entity.pdbx_description
1 polymer ?
#
loop_
_entity_poly.entity_id
_entity_poly.type
_entity_poly.pdbx_seq_one_letter_code
_entity_poly.pdbx_strand_id
1 'polypeptide(L)'
;MFLQNDAAEVIVLDPEATIVELTALRIGIMEGFEELRKAEVLNLRQNLIKKIENISHLTLLQKLDLCDNQIAKIENLESLINLERLDFSFNRLTMIENLSTLTNLTELYLVHNRISKIDNIQLLTKLRILELGDNLISKIENLDILTDLEELHFGKNKIKKIENLSSLKKLKILGLSANKIQKIEGLEQLTLLEQLFLSENQITTIENLENNIKLSLLDLGQNKVEHLDNLIHLTDLNELWINDNKLNSMDELTKIESMLQLKCIYLEHNPAFRFEENYRAKVLLKLPQLRQLNATETRQCVHNQLDTEGQSPYNRHTYRYTPLLSYLLLPNVYLHELFGKVLFAFCDVFVGYLIYKILNTRSNQQEQVRQGNYSYALYWLYNPVSSVISCRGNSESLITVFVLLAVFSLVYQKQYPLTYSWTPCLAGSFLGFCTHLKLYPLIYSLCFYLNIDKRPVIIDQNTSILSRIWHEFRPTKKRFQMILGFLITLLTFTGLFYYLYGWVFIYDTYLYHVVRRDIRHNFSPYFYVYYLTSNSPSNTLLSILSFLLQLINTVVLSVKLHQNIELCLFVLTMSFVTFNKVCTSQYFLWYLVYIPLLMPSLQMKKRWLAGLFILWILPQCLWLYFAYQLEFKGINTFIKIWSSSLLFFSINILIMCIIIWKTKRFNELNVDVNDGKKPLFEKKND
;
A
#
# COMPACT_ATOMS: atom_id res chain seq x y z
N MET A 1 -12.36 -34.40 -51.05
CA MET A 1 -13.81 -34.07 -51.18
C MET A 1 -14.16 -33.00 -50.13
N PHE A 2 -15.21 -32.19 -50.31
CA PHE A 2 -15.44 -30.97 -49.51
C PHE A 2 -16.34 -31.22 -48.29
N LEU A 3 -15.94 -30.74 -47.11
CA LEU A 3 -16.82 -30.63 -45.94
C LEU A 3 -17.81 -29.48 -46.19
N GLN A 4 -19.10 -29.76 -46.19
CA GLN A 4 -20.13 -28.74 -46.44
C GLN A 4 -20.75 -28.29 -45.11
N ASN A 5 -20.56 -27.02 -44.78
CA ASN A 5 -21.26 -26.39 -43.67
C ASN A 5 -22.69 -25.98 -44.11
N ASP A 6 -23.61 -25.72 -43.17
CA ASP A 6 -24.94 -25.11 -43.40
C ASP A 6 -24.88 -23.81 -44.21
N ALA A 7 -23.71 -23.15 -44.29
CA ALA A 7 -23.45 -21.97 -45.11
C ALA A 7 -22.95 -22.28 -46.55
N ALA A 8 -22.91 -23.55 -46.95
CA ALA A 8 -22.31 -24.05 -48.20
C ALA A 8 -20.82 -23.70 -48.40
N GLU A 9 -20.12 -23.30 -47.33
CA GLU A 9 -18.66 -23.16 -47.33
C GLU A 9 -18.02 -24.55 -47.41
N VAL A 10 -17.06 -24.64 -48.31
CA VAL A 10 -16.28 -25.83 -48.61
C VAL A 10 -15.03 -25.81 -47.75
N ILE A 11 -14.98 -26.69 -46.74
CA ILE A 11 -13.78 -26.87 -45.91
C ILE A 11 -12.92 -27.96 -46.55
N VAL A 12 -11.65 -27.64 -46.80
CA VAL A 12 -10.65 -28.57 -47.34
C VAL A 12 -9.82 -29.09 -46.18
N LEU A 13 -9.84 -30.41 -45.97
CA LEU A 13 -9.01 -31.08 -44.96
C LEU A 13 -7.69 -31.51 -45.58
N ASP A 14 -6.59 -31.29 -44.86
CA ASP A 14 -5.27 -31.82 -45.20
C ASP A 14 -5.18 -33.30 -44.73
N PRO A 15 -5.02 -34.27 -45.64
CA PRO A 15 -4.94 -35.69 -45.28
C PRO A 15 -3.81 -36.04 -44.30
N GLU A 16 -2.74 -35.25 -44.30
CA GLU A 16 -1.53 -35.51 -43.52
C GLU A 16 -1.48 -34.73 -42.20
N ALA A 17 -2.52 -33.92 -41.90
CA ALA A 17 -2.59 -33.16 -40.67
C ALA A 17 -2.71 -34.07 -39.44
N THR A 18 -1.86 -33.81 -38.43
CA THR A 18 -1.91 -34.47 -37.13
C THR A 18 -2.85 -33.79 -36.15
N ILE A 19 -3.08 -32.49 -36.33
CA ILE A 19 -4.01 -31.67 -35.53
C ILE A 19 -5.03 -31.06 -36.48
N VAL A 20 -6.30 -31.32 -36.22
CA VAL A 20 -7.42 -30.84 -37.03
C VAL A 20 -8.36 -30.02 -36.15
N GLU A 21 -8.41 -28.71 -36.42
CA GLU A 21 -9.14 -27.71 -35.65
C GLU A 21 -10.33 -27.19 -36.45
N LEU A 22 -11.55 -27.56 -36.04
CA LEU A 22 -12.80 -27.26 -36.74
C LEU A 22 -13.83 -26.65 -35.78
N THR A 23 -13.44 -25.60 -35.07
CA THR A 23 -14.29 -24.94 -34.05
C THR A 23 -15.24 -23.92 -34.67
N ALA A 24 -16.50 -23.89 -34.20
CA ALA A 24 -17.51 -22.89 -34.58
C ALA A 24 -17.83 -22.82 -36.08
N LEU A 25 -17.65 -23.94 -36.78
CA LEU A 25 -17.87 -24.06 -38.22
C LEU A 25 -19.27 -24.57 -38.55
N ARG A 26 -20.22 -24.57 -37.61
CA ARG A 26 -21.63 -25.02 -37.81
C ARG A 26 -21.78 -26.40 -38.48
N ILE A 27 -20.80 -27.27 -38.33
CA ILE A 27 -20.82 -28.62 -38.93
C ILE A 27 -21.98 -29.42 -38.31
N GLY A 28 -22.94 -29.85 -39.12
CA GLY A 28 -24.10 -30.64 -38.66
C GLY A 28 -23.93 -32.15 -38.82
N ILE A 29 -23.18 -32.57 -39.84
CA ILE A 29 -22.96 -33.97 -40.22
C ILE A 29 -21.45 -34.16 -40.37
N MET A 30 -20.93 -35.25 -39.82
CA MET A 30 -19.50 -35.58 -39.85
C MET A 30 -19.12 -36.26 -41.17
N GLU A 31 -19.19 -35.56 -42.31
CA GLU A 31 -18.77 -36.11 -43.62
C GLU A 31 -17.36 -35.62 -44.01
N GLY A 32 -16.65 -36.35 -44.89
CA GLY A 32 -15.34 -35.93 -45.40
C GLY A 32 -14.13 -36.19 -44.47
N PHE A 33 -14.34 -36.66 -43.24
CA PHE A 33 -13.26 -37.07 -42.31
C PHE A 33 -12.49 -38.31 -42.76
N GLU A 34 -13.01 -39.07 -43.73
CA GLU A 34 -12.35 -40.18 -44.45
C GLU A 34 -10.98 -39.79 -45.04
N GLU A 35 -10.78 -38.51 -45.37
CA GLU A 35 -9.54 -38.01 -45.97
C GLU A 35 -8.38 -37.92 -44.97
N LEU A 36 -8.68 -37.80 -43.67
CA LEU A 36 -7.66 -37.68 -42.61
C LEU A 36 -6.99 -39.02 -42.35
N ARG A 37 -5.66 -39.08 -42.48
CA ARG A 37 -4.89 -40.33 -42.31
C ARG A 37 -4.00 -40.34 -41.07
N LYS A 38 -3.60 -39.16 -40.59
CA LYS A 38 -2.62 -38.99 -39.51
C LYS A 38 -3.14 -38.20 -38.31
N ALA A 39 -4.44 -37.91 -38.26
CA ALA A 39 -5.02 -37.11 -37.19
C ALA A 39 -4.85 -37.80 -35.83
N GLU A 40 -4.16 -37.12 -34.92
CA GLU A 40 -3.97 -37.48 -33.51
C GLU A 40 -4.88 -36.62 -32.61
N VAL A 41 -5.19 -35.40 -33.04
CA VAL A 41 -6.08 -34.46 -32.35
C VAL A 41 -7.17 -34.00 -33.31
N LEU A 42 -8.42 -34.17 -32.90
CA LEU A 42 -9.59 -33.69 -33.64
C LEU A 42 -10.47 -32.84 -32.71
N ASN A 43 -10.57 -31.55 -33.04
CA ASN A 43 -11.37 -30.58 -32.30
C ASN A 43 -12.55 -30.11 -33.14
N LEU A 44 -13.76 -30.36 -32.64
CA LEU A 44 -15.05 -30.09 -33.28
C LEU A 44 -15.97 -29.27 -32.37
N ARG A 45 -15.39 -28.42 -31.53
CA ARG A 45 -16.13 -27.58 -30.58
C ARG A 45 -17.14 -26.65 -31.27
N GLN A 46 -18.25 -26.36 -30.59
CA GLN A 46 -19.21 -25.32 -30.99
C GLN A 46 -19.82 -25.55 -32.38
N ASN A 47 -20.13 -26.80 -32.71
CA ASN A 47 -20.76 -27.18 -33.98
C ASN A 47 -22.21 -27.62 -33.75
N LEU A 48 -22.85 -28.15 -34.81
CA LEU A 48 -24.25 -28.57 -34.79
C LEU A 48 -24.38 -30.11 -34.84
N ILE A 49 -23.31 -30.82 -34.46
CA ILE A 49 -23.21 -32.28 -34.60
C ILE A 49 -24.24 -32.95 -33.69
N LYS A 50 -25.07 -33.81 -34.26
CA LYS A 50 -26.10 -34.58 -33.51
C LYS A 50 -25.70 -36.04 -33.27
N LYS A 51 -24.84 -36.57 -34.13
CA LYS A 51 -24.46 -37.97 -34.17
C LYS A 51 -22.98 -38.08 -34.53
N ILE A 52 -22.29 -39.00 -33.85
CA ILE A 52 -20.89 -39.31 -34.12
C ILE A 52 -20.86 -40.34 -35.24
N GLU A 53 -20.23 -40.02 -36.36
CA GLU A 53 -20.09 -40.93 -37.50
C GLU A 53 -18.85 -40.61 -38.34
N ASN A 54 -18.46 -41.55 -39.20
CA ASN A 54 -17.34 -41.43 -40.15
C ASN A 54 -15.98 -41.02 -39.56
N ILE A 55 -15.71 -41.43 -38.31
CA ILE A 55 -14.39 -41.26 -37.67
C ILE A 55 -13.74 -42.58 -37.26
N SER A 56 -14.41 -43.72 -37.50
CA SER A 56 -13.96 -45.04 -37.01
C SER A 56 -12.59 -45.47 -37.56
N HIS A 57 -12.15 -44.95 -38.71
CA HIS A 57 -10.84 -45.22 -39.30
C HIS A 57 -9.70 -44.44 -38.67
N LEU A 58 -9.99 -43.39 -37.87
CA LEU A 58 -9.01 -42.52 -37.21
C LEU A 58 -8.36 -43.19 -35.99
N THR A 59 -7.81 -44.39 -36.16
CA THR A 59 -7.26 -45.22 -35.08
C THR A 59 -6.04 -44.62 -34.37
N LEU A 60 -5.41 -43.59 -34.95
CA LEU A 60 -4.30 -42.85 -34.34
C LEU A 60 -4.77 -41.73 -33.39
N LEU A 61 -6.08 -41.48 -33.31
CA LEU A 61 -6.63 -40.38 -32.53
C LEU A 61 -6.37 -40.58 -31.03
N GLN A 62 -5.74 -39.58 -30.42
CA GLN A 62 -5.44 -39.51 -29.00
C GLN A 62 -6.35 -38.52 -28.28
N LYS A 63 -6.81 -37.47 -28.98
CA LYS A 63 -7.68 -36.44 -28.40
C LYS A 63 -8.87 -36.14 -29.31
N LEU A 64 -10.07 -36.22 -28.74
CA LEU A 64 -11.31 -35.87 -29.42
C LEU A 64 -12.11 -34.88 -28.58
N ASP A 65 -12.32 -33.67 -29.11
CA ASP A 65 -13.12 -32.63 -28.47
C ASP A 65 -14.41 -32.40 -29.28
N LEU A 66 -15.55 -32.74 -28.67
CA LEU A 66 -16.90 -32.57 -29.20
C LEU A 66 -17.73 -31.65 -28.29
N CYS A 67 -17.08 -30.77 -27.52
CA CYS A 67 -17.75 -29.86 -26.60
C CYS A 67 -18.68 -28.88 -27.34
N ASP A 68 -19.82 -28.56 -26.73
CA ASP A 68 -20.83 -27.63 -27.26
C ASP A 68 -21.36 -28.08 -28.64
N ASN A 69 -22.03 -29.23 -28.63
CA ASN A 69 -22.70 -29.83 -29.77
C ASN A 69 -24.11 -30.30 -29.36
N GLN A 70 -24.77 -31.10 -30.19
CA GLN A 70 -26.14 -31.57 -29.97
C GLN A 70 -26.22 -33.09 -29.82
N ILE A 71 -25.13 -33.73 -29.40
CA ILE A 71 -24.98 -35.18 -29.34
C ILE A 71 -25.84 -35.72 -28.18
N ALA A 72 -26.72 -36.66 -28.49
CA ALA A 72 -27.62 -37.28 -27.52
C ALA A 72 -27.15 -38.66 -27.03
N LYS A 73 -26.23 -39.29 -27.78
CA LYS A 73 -25.76 -40.65 -27.52
C LYS A 73 -24.28 -40.79 -27.87
N ILE A 74 -23.54 -41.51 -27.03
CA ILE A 74 -22.15 -41.91 -27.30
C ILE A 74 -22.19 -43.21 -28.13
N GLU A 75 -21.66 -43.19 -29.34
CA GLU A 75 -21.61 -44.34 -30.25
C GLU A 75 -20.48 -44.16 -31.28
N ASN A 76 -20.08 -45.26 -31.94
CA ASN A 76 -19.11 -45.27 -33.03
C ASN A 76 -17.70 -44.81 -32.63
N LEU A 77 -17.30 -45.05 -31.38
CA LEU A 77 -15.96 -44.78 -30.86
C LEU A 77 -15.15 -46.07 -30.62
N GLU A 78 -15.73 -47.24 -30.86
CA GLU A 78 -15.19 -48.53 -30.38
C GLU A 78 -13.79 -48.84 -30.93
N SER A 79 -13.47 -48.35 -32.14
CA SER A 79 -12.18 -48.52 -32.81
C SER A 79 -11.09 -47.53 -32.38
N LEU A 80 -11.43 -46.46 -31.65
CA LEU A 80 -10.52 -45.37 -31.27
C LEU A 80 -9.73 -45.68 -29.99
N ILE A 81 -9.15 -46.88 -29.93
CA ILE A 81 -8.53 -47.46 -28.74
C ILE A 81 -7.34 -46.68 -28.16
N ASN A 82 -6.78 -45.74 -28.93
CA ASN A 82 -5.66 -44.89 -28.53
C ASN A 82 -6.10 -43.56 -27.92
N LEU A 83 -7.40 -43.31 -27.76
CA LEU A 83 -7.89 -42.11 -27.11
C LEU A 83 -7.41 -42.01 -25.66
N GLU A 84 -6.78 -40.88 -25.35
CA GLU A 84 -6.33 -40.48 -24.01
C GLU A 84 -7.25 -39.40 -23.42
N ARG A 85 -7.77 -38.50 -24.27
CA ARG A 85 -8.68 -37.42 -23.86
C ARG A 85 -9.95 -37.39 -24.71
N LEU A 86 -11.09 -37.33 -24.04
CA LEU A 86 -12.40 -37.26 -24.67
C LEU A 86 -13.28 -36.21 -23.98
N ASP A 87 -13.77 -35.25 -24.76
CA ASP A 87 -14.64 -34.17 -24.26
C ASP A 87 -16.00 -34.18 -24.97
N PHE A 88 -17.05 -34.38 -24.17
CA PHE A 88 -18.46 -34.34 -24.56
C PHE A 88 -19.23 -33.28 -23.77
N SER A 89 -18.55 -32.29 -23.23
CA SER A 89 -19.17 -31.22 -22.45
C SER A 89 -20.21 -30.44 -23.27
N PHE A 90 -21.25 -29.90 -22.62
CA PHE A 90 -22.32 -29.12 -23.25
C PHE A 90 -22.99 -29.86 -24.41
N ASN A 91 -23.43 -31.10 -24.15
CA ASN A 91 -24.20 -31.91 -25.09
C ASN A 91 -25.56 -32.29 -24.48
N ARG A 92 -26.21 -33.33 -25.00
CA ARG A 92 -27.55 -33.78 -24.60
C ARG A 92 -27.54 -35.23 -24.10
N LEU A 93 -26.39 -35.74 -23.66
CA LEU A 93 -26.22 -37.12 -23.21
C LEU A 93 -27.05 -37.40 -21.97
N THR A 94 -27.72 -38.55 -21.93
CA THR A 94 -28.55 -38.98 -20.78
C THR A 94 -27.90 -40.08 -19.94
N MET A 95 -26.91 -40.78 -20.51
CA MET A 95 -26.16 -41.85 -19.87
C MET A 95 -24.76 -41.96 -20.47
N ILE A 96 -23.87 -42.62 -19.73
CA ILE A 96 -22.55 -43.01 -20.21
C ILE A 96 -22.67 -44.42 -20.80
N GLU A 97 -22.25 -44.62 -22.03
CA GLU A 97 -22.30 -45.90 -22.74
C GLU A 97 -21.21 -45.98 -23.82
N ASN A 98 -20.91 -47.18 -24.29
CA ASN A 98 -20.02 -47.44 -25.44
C ASN A 98 -18.60 -46.87 -25.31
N LEU A 99 -18.07 -46.75 -24.08
CA LEU A 99 -16.68 -46.36 -23.80
C LEU A 99 -15.78 -47.54 -23.40
N SER A 100 -16.31 -48.76 -23.32
CA SER A 100 -15.62 -49.93 -22.75
C SER A 100 -14.31 -50.32 -23.43
N THR A 101 -14.13 -49.99 -24.72
CA THR A 101 -12.91 -50.30 -25.48
C THR A 101 -11.82 -49.24 -25.30
N LEU A 102 -12.14 -48.04 -24.80
CA LEU A 102 -11.24 -46.89 -24.69
C LEU A 102 -10.34 -46.97 -23.44
N THR A 103 -9.70 -48.11 -23.23
CA THR A 103 -8.94 -48.43 -22.01
C THR A 103 -7.71 -47.56 -21.76
N ASN A 104 -7.29 -46.75 -22.75
CA ASN A 104 -6.21 -45.78 -22.64
C ASN A 104 -6.64 -44.40 -22.14
N LEU A 105 -7.94 -44.18 -21.93
CA LEU A 105 -8.47 -42.88 -21.55
C LEU A 105 -7.93 -42.43 -20.18
N THR A 106 -7.34 -41.24 -20.14
CA THR A 106 -6.83 -40.58 -18.93
C THR A 106 -7.71 -39.40 -18.52
N GLU A 107 -8.40 -38.76 -19.47
CA GLU A 107 -9.24 -37.58 -19.23
C GLU A 107 -10.62 -37.75 -19.90
N LEU A 108 -11.70 -37.64 -19.11
CA LEU A 108 -13.07 -37.70 -19.59
C LEU A 108 -13.89 -36.51 -19.06
N TYR A 109 -14.39 -35.70 -19.99
CA TYR A 109 -15.21 -34.52 -19.70
C TYR A 109 -16.64 -34.70 -20.22
N LEU A 110 -17.61 -34.55 -19.32
CA LEU A 110 -19.03 -34.76 -19.58
C LEU A 110 -19.88 -33.63 -18.94
N VAL A 111 -19.31 -32.43 -18.81
CA VAL A 111 -19.96 -31.26 -18.17
C VAL A 111 -21.25 -30.90 -18.87
N HIS A 112 -22.26 -30.41 -18.15
CA HIS A 112 -23.49 -29.85 -18.75
C HIS A 112 -24.18 -30.85 -19.71
N ASN A 113 -24.56 -31.99 -19.16
CA ASN A 113 -25.34 -33.02 -19.84
C ASN A 113 -26.59 -33.36 -18.99
N ARG A 114 -27.25 -34.48 -19.28
CA ARG A 114 -28.44 -34.97 -18.55
C ARG A 114 -28.18 -36.33 -17.92
N ILE A 115 -26.93 -36.62 -17.59
CA ILE A 115 -26.52 -37.91 -17.02
C ILE A 115 -27.06 -38.03 -15.60
N SER A 116 -27.76 -39.12 -15.31
CA SER A 116 -28.39 -39.34 -13.99
C SER A 116 -27.69 -40.41 -13.14
N LYS A 117 -26.85 -41.25 -13.75
CA LYS A 117 -26.15 -42.36 -13.11
C LYS A 117 -24.73 -42.48 -13.66
N ILE A 118 -23.78 -42.79 -12.78
CA ILE A 118 -22.41 -43.12 -13.14
C ILE A 118 -22.37 -44.63 -13.43
N ASP A 119 -22.12 -45.01 -14.68
CA ASP A 119 -22.02 -46.41 -15.08
C ASP A 119 -21.15 -46.54 -16.35
N ASN A 120 -20.81 -47.76 -16.74
CA ASN A 120 -20.07 -48.08 -17.97
C ASN A 120 -18.68 -47.41 -18.11
N ILE A 121 -18.03 -47.05 -16.99
CA ILE A 121 -16.67 -46.49 -16.95
C ILE A 121 -15.67 -47.39 -16.22
N GLN A 122 -16.11 -48.55 -15.71
CA GLN A 122 -15.31 -49.43 -14.85
C GLN A 122 -14.06 -50.00 -15.53
N LEU A 123 -14.04 -50.06 -16.88
CA LEU A 123 -12.90 -50.52 -17.67
C LEU A 123 -11.88 -49.42 -18.00
N LEU A 124 -12.18 -48.16 -17.68
CA LEU A 124 -11.31 -47.01 -17.93
C LEU A 124 -10.27 -46.85 -16.80
N THR A 125 -9.53 -47.92 -16.49
CA THR A 125 -8.71 -47.98 -15.27
C THR A 125 -7.54 -47.00 -15.23
N LYS A 126 -7.17 -46.38 -16.36
CA LYS A 126 -6.12 -45.36 -16.47
C LYS A 126 -6.64 -43.93 -16.26
N LEU A 127 -7.93 -43.76 -16.00
CA LEU A 127 -8.56 -42.46 -15.85
C LEU A 127 -7.95 -41.70 -14.66
N ARG A 128 -7.49 -40.47 -14.93
CA ARG A 128 -6.93 -39.54 -13.95
C ARG A 128 -7.87 -38.38 -13.67
N ILE A 129 -8.59 -37.91 -14.69
CA ILE A 129 -9.54 -36.80 -14.58
C ILE A 129 -10.91 -37.28 -15.04
N LEU A 130 -11.90 -37.13 -14.16
CA LEU A 130 -13.31 -37.35 -14.47
C LEU A 130 -14.14 -36.12 -14.08
N GLU A 131 -14.73 -35.49 -15.08
CA GLU A 131 -15.52 -34.27 -14.89
C GLU A 131 -16.98 -34.51 -15.34
N LEU A 132 -17.90 -34.47 -14.36
CA LEU A 132 -19.32 -34.75 -14.49
C LEU A 132 -20.19 -33.60 -13.94
N GLY A 133 -19.66 -32.37 -13.93
CA GLY A 133 -20.36 -31.18 -13.48
C GLY A 133 -21.63 -30.86 -14.28
N ASP A 134 -22.58 -30.19 -13.64
CA ASP A 134 -23.87 -29.78 -14.22
C ASP A 134 -24.64 -30.93 -14.89
N ASN A 135 -24.90 -31.97 -14.11
CA ASN A 135 -25.64 -33.17 -14.53
C ASN A 135 -26.80 -33.44 -13.55
N LEU A 136 -27.41 -34.62 -13.65
CA LEU A 136 -28.55 -35.04 -12.83
C LEU A 136 -28.18 -36.16 -11.83
N ILE A 137 -26.90 -36.34 -11.54
CA ILE A 137 -26.38 -37.43 -10.69
C ILE A 137 -26.84 -37.20 -9.25
N SER A 138 -27.38 -38.25 -8.62
CA SER A 138 -27.89 -38.18 -7.24
C SER A 138 -27.07 -38.97 -6.23
N LYS A 139 -26.18 -39.84 -6.71
CA LYS A 139 -25.37 -40.74 -5.89
C LYS A 139 -24.00 -40.97 -6.54
N ILE A 140 -22.96 -41.02 -5.72
CA ILE A 140 -21.61 -41.42 -6.14
C ILE A 140 -21.56 -42.95 -6.07
N GLU A 141 -21.31 -43.62 -7.19
CA GLU A 141 -21.24 -45.08 -7.28
C GLU A 141 -20.41 -45.51 -8.48
N ASN A 142 -19.98 -46.78 -8.48
CA ASN A 142 -19.26 -47.42 -9.59
C ASN A 142 -17.89 -46.79 -9.92
N LEU A 143 -17.22 -46.20 -8.93
CA LEU A 143 -15.88 -45.62 -9.08
C LEU A 143 -14.77 -46.49 -8.45
N ASP A 144 -15.13 -47.58 -7.77
CA ASP A 144 -14.22 -48.27 -6.85
C ASP A 144 -12.94 -48.81 -7.53
N ILE A 145 -13.01 -49.09 -8.83
CA ILE A 145 -11.93 -49.67 -9.64
C ILE A 145 -11.00 -48.58 -10.22
N LEU A 146 -11.42 -47.31 -10.24
CA LEU A 146 -10.69 -46.19 -10.86
C LEU A 146 -9.61 -45.62 -9.92
N THR A 147 -8.73 -46.48 -9.41
CA THR A 147 -7.77 -46.13 -8.35
C THR A 147 -6.70 -45.12 -8.76
N ASP A 148 -6.58 -44.84 -10.06
CA ASP A 148 -5.64 -43.87 -10.63
C ASP A 148 -6.21 -42.44 -10.77
N LEU A 149 -7.47 -42.22 -10.36
CA LEU A 149 -8.08 -40.89 -10.34
C LEU A 149 -7.30 -39.92 -9.44
N GLU A 150 -6.98 -38.75 -10.01
CA GLU A 150 -6.34 -37.61 -9.36
C GLU A 150 -7.33 -36.44 -9.19
N GLU A 151 -8.25 -36.26 -10.14
CA GLU A 151 -9.24 -35.17 -10.15
C GLU A 151 -10.65 -35.71 -10.43
N LEU A 152 -11.60 -35.35 -9.58
CA LEU A 152 -12.99 -35.81 -9.66
C LEU A 152 -13.97 -34.66 -9.39
N HIS A 153 -14.83 -34.38 -10.35
CA HIS A 153 -15.72 -33.23 -10.31
C HIS A 153 -17.18 -33.62 -10.54
N PHE A 154 -18.03 -33.19 -9.60
CA PHE A 154 -19.47 -33.39 -9.57
C PHE A 154 -20.23 -32.11 -9.24
N GLY A 155 -19.65 -30.95 -9.58
CA GLY A 155 -20.30 -29.65 -9.33
C GLY A 155 -21.72 -29.60 -9.91
N LYS A 156 -22.67 -28.91 -9.26
CA LYS A 156 -24.03 -28.70 -9.78
C LYS A 156 -24.76 -30.00 -10.13
N ASN A 157 -24.81 -30.93 -9.18
CA ASN A 157 -25.56 -32.19 -9.28
C ASN A 157 -26.64 -32.28 -8.20
N LYS A 158 -27.15 -33.47 -7.91
CA LYS A 158 -28.18 -33.74 -6.89
C LYS A 158 -27.68 -34.64 -5.76
N ILE A 159 -26.36 -34.71 -5.57
CA ILE A 159 -25.70 -35.59 -4.59
C ILE A 159 -26.06 -35.13 -3.17
N LYS A 160 -26.42 -36.09 -2.32
CA LYS A 160 -26.78 -35.83 -0.90
C LYS A 160 -25.73 -36.28 0.10
N LYS A 161 -24.89 -37.24 -0.30
CA LYS A 161 -23.92 -37.90 0.58
C LYS A 161 -22.62 -38.12 -0.18
N ILE A 162 -21.51 -37.91 0.51
CA ILE A 162 -20.18 -38.26 0.04
C ILE A 162 -19.94 -39.72 0.44
N GLU A 163 -19.86 -40.62 -0.54
CA GLU A 163 -19.72 -42.06 -0.32
C GLU A 163 -19.01 -42.72 -1.51
N ASN A 164 -18.53 -43.96 -1.32
CA ASN A 164 -17.89 -44.77 -2.37
C ASN A 164 -16.64 -44.13 -2.99
N LEU A 165 -15.87 -43.37 -2.20
CA LEU A 165 -14.58 -42.78 -2.61
C LEU A 165 -13.37 -43.47 -1.97
N SER A 166 -13.59 -44.46 -1.09
CA SER A 166 -12.54 -45.03 -0.22
C SER A 166 -11.36 -45.68 -0.95
N SER A 167 -11.55 -46.13 -2.20
CA SER A 167 -10.49 -46.73 -3.01
C SER A 167 -9.65 -45.70 -3.79
N LEU A 168 -10.11 -44.45 -3.91
CA LEU A 168 -9.50 -43.40 -4.74
C LEU A 168 -8.33 -42.70 -4.03
N LYS A 169 -7.36 -43.47 -3.55
CA LYS A 169 -6.29 -42.98 -2.67
C LYS A 169 -5.33 -41.98 -3.31
N LYS A 170 -5.34 -41.86 -4.65
CA LYS A 170 -4.55 -40.90 -5.42
C LYS A 170 -5.25 -39.56 -5.67
N LEU A 171 -6.51 -39.42 -5.22
CA LEU A 171 -7.30 -38.23 -5.45
C LEU A 171 -6.69 -37.02 -4.75
N LYS A 172 -6.46 -35.96 -5.52
CA LYS A 172 -5.92 -34.66 -5.09
C LYS A 172 -6.98 -33.57 -5.12
N ILE A 173 -7.88 -33.60 -6.10
CA ILE A 173 -8.91 -32.58 -6.27
C ILE A 173 -10.29 -33.23 -6.26
N LEU A 174 -11.17 -32.75 -5.39
CA LEU A 174 -12.56 -33.18 -5.31
C LEU A 174 -13.51 -31.97 -5.38
N GLY A 175 -14.24 -31.88 -6.49
CA GLY A 175 -15.26 -30.85 -6.73
C GLY A 175 -16.67 -31.36 -6.45
N LEU A 176 -17.34 -30.81 -5.44
CA LEU A 176 -18.71 -31.18 -5.02
C LEU A 176 -19.61 -29.96 -4.81
N SER A 177 -19.24 -28.80 -5.35
CA SER A 177 -20.01 -27.56 -5.22
C SER A 177 -21.44 -27.67 -5.79
N ALA A 178 -22.37 -26.86 -5.28
CA ALA A 178 -23.76 -26.80 -5.74
C ALA A 178 -24.48 -28.17 -5.74
N ASN A 179 -24.41 -28.87 -4.61
CA ASN A 179 -25.09 -30.15 -4.39
C ASN A 179 -26.08 -30.04 -3.20
N LYS A 180 -26.48 -31.17 -2.63
CA LYS A 180 -27.41 -31.26 -1.49
C LYS A 180 -26.77 -31.94 -0.29
N ILE A 181 -25.45 -31.84 -0.15
CA ILE A 181 -24.66 -32.48 0.90
C ILE A 181 -24.91 -31.77 2.23
N GLN A 182 -25.16 -32.53 3.29
CA GLN A 182 -25.41 -31.99 4.63
C GLN A 182 -24.25 -32.23 5.60
N LYS A 183 -23.41 -33.24 5.33
CA LYS A 183 -22.33 -33.66 6.21
C LYS A 183 -21.08 -33.95 5.38
N ILE A 184 -19.92 -33.57 5.91
CA ILE A 184 -18.62 -34.02 5.42
C ILE A 184 -18.38 -35.42 6.00
N GLU A 185 -18.23 -36.43 5.14
CA GLU A 185 -18.01 -37.83 5.51
C GLU A 185 -17.40 -38.59 4.32
N GLY A 186 -16.86 -39.81 4.52
CA GLY A 186 -16.40 -40.66 3.41
C GLY A 186 -15.10 -40.20 2.74
N LEU A 187 -14.35 -39.30 3.39
CA LEU A 187 -13.07 -38.75 2.93
C LEU A 187 -11.85 -39.35 3.66
N GLU A 188 -12.07 -40.29 4.58
CA GLU A 188 -11.07 -40.75 5.56
C GLU A 188 -9.86 -41.43 4.92
N GLN A 189 -10.04 -42.02 3.73
CA GLN A 189 -8.98 -42.71 2.97
C GLN A 189 -8.27 -41.79 1.96
N LEU A 190 -8.74 -40.56 1.74
CA LEU A 190 -8.23 -39.63 0.74
C LEU A 190 -7.06 -38.80 1.31
N THR A 191 -5.99 -39.48 1.72
CA THR A 191 -4.86 -38.86 2.43
C THR A 191 -4.00 -37.92 1.56
N LEU A 192 -4.16 -37.98 0.23
CA LEU A 192 -3.48 -37.13 -0.74
C LEU A 192 -4.35 -35.95 -1.23
N LEU A 193 -5.53 -35.75 -0.64
CA LEU A 193 -6.44 -34.68 -1.05
C LEU A 193 -5.82 -33.30 -0.75
N GLU A 194 -5.69 -32.47 -1.79
CA GLU A 194 -5.08 -31.14 -1.75
C GLU A 194 -6.11 -30.03 -1.86
N GLN A 195 -7.21 -30.25 -2.60
CA GLN A 195 -8.25 -29.25 -2.84
C GLN A 195 -9.64 -29.88 -2.70
N LEU A 196 -10.48 -29.26 -1.89
CA LEU A 196 -11.85 -29.71 -1.65
C LEU A 196 -12.83 -28.56 -1.83
N PHE A 197 -13.71 -28.70 -2.83
CA PHE A 197 -14.75 -27.71 -3.12
C PHE A 197 -16.13 -28.23 -2.71
N LEU A 198 -16.73 -27.59 -1.72
CA LEU A 198 -18.01 -27.94 -1.13
C LEU A 198 -18.97 -26.73 -1.06
N SER A 199 -18.70 -25.68 -1.82
CA SER A 199 -19.56 -24.50 -1.86
C SER A 199 -21.00 -24.80 -2.28
N GLU A 200 -21.96 -23.97 -1.88
CA GLU A 200 -23.38 -24.12 -2.26
C GLU A 200 -23.98 -25.49 -1.87
N ASN A 201 -23.71 -25.92 -0.64
CA ASN A 201 -24.28 -27.14 -0.05
C ASN A 201 -25.13 -26.80 1.19
N GLN A 202 -25.40 -27.78 2.05
CA GLN A 202 -26.20 -27.64 3.25
C GLN A 202 -25.42 -28.05 4.51
N ILE A 203 -24.09 -27.94 4.47
CA ILE A 203 -23.17 -28.34 5.54
C ILE A 203 -23.31 -27.39 6.73
N THR A 204 -23.42 -27.95 7.93
CA THR A 204 -23.54 -27.18 9.18
C THR A 204 -22.30 -27.21 10.06
N THR A 205 -21.49 -28.26 9.92
CA THR A 205 -20.35 -28.56 10.80
C THR A 205 -19.14 -29.00 9.98
N ILE A 206 -17.97 -28.52 10.38
CA ILE A 206 -16.68 -28.98 9.83
C ILE A 206 -16.23 -30.17 10.68
N GLU A 207 -16.14 -31.35 10.07
CA GLU A 207 -15.83 -32.63 10.72
C GLU A 207 -15.33 -33.66 9.70
N ASN A 208 -14.74 -34.76 10.17
CA ASN A 208 -14.31 -35.90 9.34
C ASN A 208 -13.26 -35.52 8.28
N LEU A 209 -12.34 -34.61 8.65
CA LEU A 209 -11.20 -34.17 7.84
C LEU A 209 -9.85 -34.50 8.49
N GLU A 210 -9.82 -35.39 9.50
CA GLU A 210 -8.65 -35.64 10.36
C GLU A 210 -7.46 -36.19 9.57
N ASN A 211 -7.72 -36.97 8.52
CA ASN A 211 -6.69 -37.62 7.70
C ASN A 211 -6.28 -36.80 6.46
N ASN A 212 -7.01 -35.73 6.12
CA ASN A 212 -6.78 -34.95 4.89
C ASN A 212 -5.77 -33.82 5.12
N ILE A 213 -4.65 -34.12 5.79
CA ILE A 213 -3.63 -33.14 6.22
C ILE A 213 -2.94 -32.41 5.06
N LYS A 214 -3.09 -32.89 3.82
CA LYS A 214 -2.58 -32.29 2.60
C LYS A 214 -3.48 -31.22 1.98
N LEU A 215 -4.66 -30.98 2.56
CA LEU A 215 -5.55 -29.92 2.10
C LEU A 215 -4.86 -28.57 2.18
N SER A 216 -4.70 -27.96 1.00
CA SER A 216 -4.18 -26.62 0.78
C SER A 216 -5.29 -25.60 0.55
N LEU A 217 -6.42 -26.05 -0.03
CA LEU A 217 -7.61 -25.25 -0.29
C LEU A 217 -8.86 -25.99 0.20
N LEU A 218 -9.65 -25.32 1.04
CA LEU A 218 -10.96 -25.77 1.49
C LEU A 218 -12.01 -24.71 1.17
N ASP A 219 -12.92 -25.01 0.25
CA ASP A 219 -14.04 -24.15 -0.09
C ASP A 219 -15.34 -24.68 0.52
N LEU A 220 -15.89 -23.91 1.44
CA LEU A 220 -17.15 -24.13 2.14
C LEU A 220 -18.11 -22.94 1.95
N GLY A 221 -17.90 -22.09 0.94
CA GLY A 221 -18.73 -20.91 0.69
C GLY A 221 -20.23 -21.26 0.52
N GLN A 222 -21.14 -20.36 0.89
CA GLN A 222 -22.59 -20.59 0.72
C GLN A 222 -23.10 -21.89 1.37
N ASN A 223 -22.73 -22.13 2.63
CA ASN A 223 -23.22 -23.25 3.45
C ASN A 223 -23.96 -22.74 4.69
N LYS A 224 -24.10 -23.57 5.73
CA LYS A 224 -24.76 -23.24 7.00
C LYS A 224 -23.80 -23.41 8.19
N VAL A 225 -22.50 -23.27 7.97
CA VAL A 225 -21.47 -23.46 9.01
C VAL A 225 -21.54 -22.34 10.05
N GLU A 226 -21.59 -22.72 11.32
CA GLU A 226 -21.70 -21.79 12.45
C GLU A 226 -20.39 -21.62 13.24
N HIS A 227 -19.48 -22.61 13.17
CA HIS A 227 -18.25 -22.65 13.95
C HIS A 227 -17.03 -23.10 13.13
N LEU A 228 -15.86 -22.54 13.44
CA LEU A 228 -14.57 -22.88 12.81
C LEU A 228 -13.78 -23.93 13.61
N ASP A 229 -14.45 -25.01 14.01
CA ASP A 229 -13.83 -26.13 14.73
C ASP A 229 -13.16 -27.12 13.77
N ASN A 230 -12.29 -27.98 14.30
CA ASN A 230 -11.67 -29.11 13.56
C ASN A 230 -10.89 -28.69 12.30
N LEU A 231 -10.16 -27.58 12.34
CA LEU A 231 -9.31 -27.11 11.22
C LEU A 231 -7.82 -27.10 11.55
N ILE A 232 -7.44 -27.09 12.83
CA ILE A 232 -6.07 -26.82 13.30
C ILE A 232 -5.07 -27.87 12.80
N HIS A 233 -5.51 -29.11 12.61
CA HIS A 233 -4.67 -30.21 12.11
C HIS A 233 -4.38 -30.13 10.60
N LEU A 234 -5.07 -29.28 9.85
CA LEU A 234 -4.84 -29.05 8.42
C LEU A 234 -3.64 -28.09 8.24
N THR A 235 -2.44 -28.60 8.50
CA THR A 235 -1.21 -27.79 8.58
C THR A 235 -0.80 -27.17 7.25
N ASP A 236 -1.20 -27.77 6.13
CA ASP A 236 -0.88 -27.31 4.78
C ASP A 236 -1.95 -26.33 4.23
N LEU A 237 -3.01 -26.04 5.01
CA LEU A 237 -4.14 -25.20 4.56
C LEU A 237 -3.71 -23.74 4.39
N ASN A 238 -3.76 -23.29 3.13
CA ASN A 238 -3.36 -21.96 2.70
C ASN A 238 -4.58 -21.08 2.39
N GLU A 239 -5.63 -21.68 1.83
CA GLU A 239 -6.86 -20.99 1.43
C GLU A 239 -8.09 -21.60 2.09
N LEU A 240 -8.88 -20.77 2.77
CA LEU A 240 -10.15 -21.14 3.37
C LEU A 240 -11.26 -20.22 2.87
N TRP A 241 -12.20 -20.75 2.11
CA TRP A 241 -13.37 -19.98 1.67
C TRP A 241 -14.56 -20.36 2.54
N ILE A 242 -15.04 -19.40 3.34
CA ILE A 242 -16.15 -19.60 4.27
C ILE A 242 -17.15 -18.43 4.19
N ASN A 243 -17.20 -17.74 3.04
CA ASN A 243 -18.17 -16.69 2.78
C ASN A 243 -19.60 -17.25 2.77
N ASP A 244 -20.59 -16.38 2.97
CA ASP A 244 -22.01 -16.73 2.89
C ASP A 244 -22.40 -17.91 3.80
N ASN A 245 -21.86 -17.93 5.02
CA ASN A 245 -22.18 -18.91 6.07
C ASN A 245 -22.88 -18.23 7.26
N LYS A 246 -22.91 -18.91 8.42
CA LYS A 246 -23.62 -18.48 9.63
C LYS A 246 -22.69 -18.20 10.80
N LEU A 247 -21.44 -17.80 10.55
CA LEU A 247 -20.53 -17.40 11.63
C LEU A 247 -21.10 -16.17 12.35
N ASN A 248 -21.45 -16.33 13.63
CA ASN A 248 -22.16 -15.31 14.42
C ASN A 248 -21.24 -14.50 15.34
N SER A 249 -19.98 -14.93 15.55
CA SER A 249 -19.01 -14.23 16.39
C SER A 249 -17.64 -14.12 15.75
N MET A 250 -16.96 -12.99 15.97
CA MET A 250 -15.55 -12.76 15.59
C MET A 250 -14.58 -13.64 16.38
N ASP A 251 -15.02 -14.21 17.52
CA ASP A 251 -14.19 -15.08 18.34
C ASP A 251 -13.95 -16.45 17.71
N GLU A 252 -14.75 -16.84 16.71
CA GLU A 252 -14.48 -18.04 15.90
C GLU A 252 -13.09 -17.98 15.24
N LEU A 253 -12.57 -16.78 14.93
CA LEU A 253 -11.24 -16.62 14.35
C LEU A 253 -10.11 -17.03 15.32
N THR A 254 -10.35 -17.05 16.63
CA THR A 254 -9.34 -17.50 17.61
C THR A 254 -9.02 -18.99 17.46
N LYS A 255 -9.99 -19.79 16.98
CA LYS A 255 -9.82 -21.23 16.75
C LYS A 255 -8.81 -21.52 15.63
N ILE A 256 -8.64 -20.59 14.70
CA ILE A 256 -7.74 -20.72 13.55
C ILE A 256 -6.53 -19.76 13.63
N GLU A 257 -6.34 -19.06 14.75
CA GLU A 257 -5.23 -18.12 14.95
C GLU A 257 -3.86 -18.79 14.83
N SER A 258 -3.74 -20.04 15.27
CA SER A 258 -2.50 -20.82 15.22
C SER A 258 -2.12 -21.33 13.82
N MET A 259 -3.01 -21.19 12.82
CA MET A 259 -2.78 -21.67 11.46
C MET A 259 -1.91 -20.68 10.67
N LEU A 260 -0.59 -20.75 10.86
CA LEU A 260 0.38 -19.81 10.28
C LEU A 260 0.51 -19.89 8.74
N GLN A 261 0.12 -21.01 8.14
CA GLN A 261 0.16 -21.20 6.69
C GLN A 261 -1.02 -20.54 5.96
N LEU A 262 -2.13 -20.28 6.66
CA LEU A 262 -3.33 -19.67 6.08
C LEU A 262 -3.00 -18.26 5.55
N LYS A 263 -3.02 -18.06 4.23
CA LYS A 263 -2.76 -16.76 3.59
C LYS A 263 -4.01 -16.11 3.03
N CYS A 264 -5.02 -16.89 2.65
CA CYS A 264 -6.25 -16.39 2.06
C CYS A 264 -7.46 -16.87 2.86
N ILE A 265 -8.36 -15.93 3.20
CA ILE A 265 -9.65 -16.28 3.78
C ILE A 265 -10.78 -15.42 3.19
N TYR A 266 -11.89 -16.06 2.83
CA TYR A 266 -13.12 -15.38 2.45
C TYR A 266 -14.15 -15.51 3.59
N LEU A 267 -14.52 -14.38 4.19
CA LEU A 267 -15.42 -14.27 5.35
C LEU A 267 -16.71 -13.49 5.04
N GLU A 268 -16.80 -12.88 3.86
CA GLU A 268 -17.92 -12.00 3.51
C GLU A 268 -19.29 -12.67 3.67
N HIS A 269 -20.31 -11.84 3.91
CA HIS A 269 -21.69 -12.25 4.11
C HIS A 269 -21.99 -13.20 5.30
N ASN A 270 -21.04 -13.42 6.22
CA ASN A 270 -21.37 -13.98 7.53
C ASN A 270 -21.93 -12.92 8.49
N PRO A 271 -22.89 -13.26 9.38
CA PRO A 271 -23.48 -12.34 10.36
C PRO A 271 -22.45 -11.58 11.20
N ALA A 272 -21.37 -12.24 11.63
CA ALA A 272 -20.32 -11.66 12.47
C ALA A 272 -19.56 -10.48 11.83
N PHE A 273 -19.52 -10.40 10.49
CA PHE A 273 -18.69 -9.43 9.78
C PHE A 273 -19.49 -8.45 8.90
N ARG A 274 -20.78 -8.73 8.65
CA ARG A 274 -21.62 -7.95 7.71
C ARG A 274 -21.85 -6.50 8.12
N PHE A 275 -22.02 -6.24 9.41
CA PHE A 275 -22.31 -4.90 9.95
C PHE A 275 -21.22 -4.38 10.90
N GLU A 276 -20.09 -5.08 10.94
CA GLU A 276 -19.02 -4.79 11.89
C GLU A 276 -18.14 -3.64 11.37
N GLU A 277 -18.16 -2.51 12.08
CA GLU A 277 -17.27 -1.40 11.76
C GLU A 277 -15.81 -1.82 11.90
N ASN A 278 -14.99 -1.47 10.90
CA ASN A 278 -13.59 -1.86 10.84
C ASN A 278 -13.34 -3.38 10.88
N TYR A 279 -14.31 -4.22 10.41
CA TYR A 279 -14.18 -5.69 10.39
C TYR A 279 -12.79 -6.11 9.91
N ARG A 280 -12.34 -5.52 8.80
CA ARG A 280 -11.10 -5.88 8.13
C ARG A 280 -9.88 -5.67 9.02
N ALA A 281 -9.82 -4.57 9.77
CA ALA A 281 -8.72 -4.29 10.68
C ALA A 281 -8.73 -5.25 11.88
N LYS A 282 -9.92 -5.59 12.39
CA LYS A 282 -10.07 -6.53 13.51
C LYS A 282 -9.72 -7.97 13.11
N VAL A 283 -10.13 -8.41 11.92
CA VAL A 283 -9.72 -9.71 11.35
C VAL A 283 -8.20 -9.78 11.22
N LEU A 284 -7.57 -8.76 10.64
CA LEU A 284 -6.12 -8.74 10.47
C LEU A 284 -5.33 -8.60 11.78
N LEU A 285 -5.96 -8.11 12.84
CA LEU A 285 -5.36 -8.10 14.17
C LEU A 285 -5.37 -9.50 14.80
N LYS A 286 -6.43 -10.27 14.59
CA LYS A 286 -6.53 -11.68 15.04
C LYS A 286 -5.74 -12.64 14.15
N LEU A 287 -5.68 -12.37 12.85
CA LEU A 287 -5.03 -13.21 11.83
C LEU A 287 -3.98 -12.40 11.05
N PRO A 288 -2.85 -12.04 11.68
CA PRO A 288 -1.80 -11.22 11.05
C PRO A 288 -1.06 -11.93 9.92
N GLN A 289 -1.18 -13.25 9.79
CA GLN A 289 -0.53 -14.06 8.76
C GLN A 289 -1.17 -13.92 7.36
N LEU A 290 -2.38 -13.35 7.28
CA LEU A 290 -3.15 -13.26 6.03
C LEU A 290 -2.52 -12.29 5.02
N ARG A 291 -2.40 -12.75 3.77
CA ARG A 291 -2.01 -11.94 2.60
C ARG A 291 -3.21 -11.44 1.81
N GLN A 292 -4.31 -12.18 1.86
CA GLN A 292 -5.57 -11.84 1.21
C GLN A 292 -6.74 -12.07 2.17
N LEU A 293 -7.67 -11.12 2.17
CA LEU A 293 -8.92 -11.22 2.93
C LEU A 293 -10.06 -10.78 2.01
N ASN A 294 -10.96 -11.71 1.72
CA ASN A 294 -11.94 -11.64 0.64
C ASN A 294 -11.25 -11.33 -0.70
N ALA A 295 -11.88 -10.56 -1.58
CA ALA A 295 -11.30 -10.14 -2.85
C ALA A 295 -10.16 -9.08 -2.75
N THR A 296 -9.63 -8.78 -1.55
CA THR A 296 -8.65 -7.69 -1.38
C THR A 296 -7.40 -8.09 -0.58
N GLU A 297 -6.23 -7.82 -1.17
CA GLU A 297 -4.93 -8.02 -0.52
C GLU A 297 -4.75 -7.16 0.74
N THR A 298 -4.06 -7.71 1.75
CA THR A 298 -3.82 -7.06 3.04
C THR A 298 -2.75 -5.96 2.90
N ARG A 299 -2.83 -4.91 3.75
CA ARG A 299 -1.92 -3.74 3.65
C ARG A 299 -0.43 -4.11 3.80
N GLN A 300 -0.11 -5.22 4.48
CA GLN A 300 1.24 -5.76 4.56
C GLN A 300 1.72 -6.27 3.19
N CYS A 301 0.85 -6.91 2.40
CA CYS A 301 1.15 -7.36 1.04
C CYS A 301 1.41 -6.16 0.11
N VAL A 302 0.59 -5.11 0.19
CA VAL A 302 0.78 -3.86 -0.59
C VAL A 302 2.05 -3.10 -0.18
N HIS A 303 2.55 -3.28 1.05
CA HIS A 303 3.85 -2.75 1.47
C HIS A 303 5.03 -3.56 0.89
N ASN A 304 4.84 -4.85 0.65
CA ASN A 304 5.86 -5.76 0.12
C ASN A 304 5.88 -5.82 -1.41
N GLN A 305 4.75 -5.57 -2.08
CA GLN A 305 4.65 -5.47 -3.55
C GLN A 305 5.35 -4.23 -4.13
N LEU A 306 5.86 -3.32 -3.29
CA LEU A 306 6.40 -2.04 -3.74
C LEU A 306 7.58 -2.19 -4.71
N ASP A 307 8.34 -3.29 -4.71
CA ASP A 307 9.65 -3.27 -5.40
C ASP A 307 10.19 -4.61 -5.95
N THR A 308 9.46 -5.74 -5.88
CA THR A 308 9.96 -7.00 -6.49
C THR A 308 9.65 -7.12 -7.98
N GLU A 309 8.66 -6.37 -8.49
CA GLU A 309 8.21 -6.45 -9.90
C GLU A 309 8.62 -5.23 -10.75
N GLY A 310 9.43 -4.31 -10.23
CA GLY A 310 9.93 -3.15 -10.98
C GLY A 310 8.89 -2.06 -11.29
N GLN A 311 7.78 -2.01 -10.54
CA GLN A 311 6.74 -1.00 -10.74
C GLN A 311 7.07 0.37 -10.12
N SER A 312 6.42 1.42 -10.63
CA SER A 312 6.62 2.80 -10.15
C SER A 312 6.03 3.03 -8.75
N PRO A 313 6.74 3.70 -7.81
CA PRO A 313 6.22 4.01 -6.48
C PRO A 313 4.99 4.94 -6.52
N TYR A 314 4.78 5.67 -7.62
CA TYR A 314 3.61 6.53 -7.81
C TYR A 314 2.30 5.77 -8.06
N ASN A 315 2.37 4.49 -8.44
CA ASN A 315 1.19 3.63 -8.57
C ASN A 315 0.45 3.51 -7.23
N ARG A 316 1.16 3.69 -6.11
CA ARG A 316 0.55 3.84 -4.79
C ARG A 316 -0.13 5.21 -4.68
N HIS A 317 -1.45 5.22 -4.59
CA HIS A 317 -2.27 6.45 -4.47
C HIS A 317 -1.86 7.41 -3.34
N THR A 318 -1.23 6.93 -2.27
CA THR A 318 -0.78 7.77 -1.15
C THR A 318 0.67 8.25 -1.26
N TYR A 319 1.45 7.78 -2.25
CA TYR A 319 2.86 8.14 -2.38
C TYR A 319 3.01 9.44 -3.17
N ARG A 320 3.51 10.50 -2.51
CA ARG A 320 3.64 11.85 -3.09
C ARG A 320 4.99 12.50 -2.75
N TYR A 321 6.02 11.65 -2.62
CA TYR A 321 7.40 12.05 -2.30
C TYR A 321 8.32 11.72 -3.48
N THR A 322 9.61 12.07 -3.39
CA THR A 322 10.59 11.65 -4.41
C THR A 322 10.87 10.15 -4.33
N PRO A 323 11.03 9.42 -5.45
CA PRO A 323 11.33 8.00 -5.47
C PRO A 323 12.66 7.67 -4.78
N LEU A 324 13.55 8.65 -4.61
CA LEU A 324 14.75 8.48 -3.80
C LEU A 324 14.43 7.98 -2.38
N LEU A 325 13.32 8.43 -1.80
CA LEU A 325 12.92 8.00 -0.46
C LEU A 325 12.43 6.55 -0.43
N SER A 326 11.79 6.05 -1.51
CA SER A 326 11.46 4.62 -1.59
C SER A 326 12.71 3.79 -1.82
N TYR A 327 13.63 4.23 -2.68
CA TYR A 327 14.92 3.56 -2.89
C TYR A 327 15.75 3.43 -1.61
N LEU A 328 15.78 4.47 -0.77
CA LEU A 328 16.44 4.42 0.54
C LEU A 328 15.82 3.40 1.51
N LEU A 329 14.57 3.01 1.28
CA LEU A 329 13.82 2.08 2.12
C LEU A 329 13.74 0.66 1.55
N LEU A 330 14.34 0.38 0.39
CA LEU A 330 14.45 -0.98 -0.17
C LEU A 330 14.99 -2.02 0.83
N PRO A 331 15.94 -1.70 1.73
CA PRO A 331 16.40 -2.67 2.71
C PRO A 331 15.31 -3.11 3.71
N ASN A 332 14.16 -2.42 3.79
CA ASN A 332 13.00 -2.95 4.53
C ASN A 332 12.52 -4.29 3.98
N VAL A 333 12.65 -4.49 2.66
CA VAL A 333 12.22 -5.69 1.96
C VAL A 333 13.36 -6.71 1.92
N TYR A 334 14.56 -6.27 1.53
CA TYR A 334 15.68 -7.18 1.28
C TYR A 334 16.49 -7.56 2.54
N LEU A 335 16.51 -6.71 3.58
CA LEU A 335 17.28 -6.97 4.79
C LEU A 335 16.38 -7.25 5.99
N HIS A 336 15.53 -6.28 6.38
CA HIS A 336 14.71 -6.41 7.58
C HIS A 336 13.58 -5.36 7.62
N GLU A 337 12.35 -5.77 7.97
CA GLU A 337 11.14 -4.92 7.98
C GLU A 337 11.25 -3.63 8.83
N LEU A 338 12.12 -3.64 9.85
CA LEU A 338 12.35 -2.49 10.76
C LEU A 338 13.40 -1.49 10.26
N PHE A 339 14.10 -1.76 9.14
CA PHE A 339 15.25 -0.95 8.72
C PHE A 339 14.95 0.56 8.66
N GLY A 340 13.85 0.97 8.05
CA GLY A 340 13.45 2.37 7.93
C GLY A 340 13.22 3.04 9.28
N LYS A 341 12.65 2.32 10.26
CA LYS A 341 12.46 2.84 11.62
C LYS A 341 13.81 3.07 12.31
N VAL A 342 14.75 2.15 12.14
CA VAL A 342 16.12 2.28 12.66
C VAL A 342 16.86 3.45 11.99
N LEU A 343 16.74 3.59 10.67
CA LEU A 343 17.34 4.69 9.91
C LEU A 343 16.84 6.06 10.41
N PHE A 344 15.54 6.22 10.61
CA PHE A 344 14.97 7.50 11.05
C PHE A 344 15.26 7.77 12.54
N ALA A 345 15.27 6.75 13.40
CA ALA A 345 15.73 6.90 14.78
C ALA A 345 17.21 7.30 14.87
N PHE A 346 18.06 6.75 13.99
CA PHE A 346 19.46 7.18 13.89
C PHE A 346 19.57 8.65 13.45
N CYS A 347 18.71 9.09 12.53
CA CYS A 347 18.66 10.51 12.13
C CYS A 347 18.32 11.42 13.33
N ASP A 348 17.41 11.03 14.24
CA ASP A 348 17.12 11.81 15.45
C ASP A 348 18.33 11.96 16.37
N VAL A 349 19.09 10.88 16.56
CA VAL A 349 20.34 10.90 17.33
C VAL A 349 21.34 11.87 16.69
N PHE A 350 21.45 11.81 15.36
CA PHE A 350 22.36 12.68 14.61
C PHE A 350 21.93 14.16 14.66
N VAL A 351 20.62 14.45 14.64
CA VAL A 351 20.08 15.80 14.88
C VAL A 351 20.50 16.34 16.25
N GLY A 352 20.37 15.53 17.31
CA GLY A 352 20.81 15.92 18.65
C GLY A 352 22.31 16.25 18.68
N TYR A 353 23.13 15.44 18.01
CA TYR A 353 24.57 15.71 17.86
C TYR A 353 24.87 17.01 17.11
N LEU A 354 24.15 17.28 16.00
CA LEU A 354 24.31 18.52 15.23
C LEU A 354 23.91 19.75 16.06
N ILE A 355 22.82 19.69 16.81
CA ILE A 355 22.41 20.77 17.72
C ILE A 355 23.52 21.09 18.71
N TYR A 356 24.07 20.07 19.38
CA TYR A 356 25.19 20.23 20.31
C TYR A 356 26.41 20.88 19.65
N LYS A 357 26.80 20.41 18.45
CA LYS A 357 27.94 20.94 17.71
C LYS A 357 27.73 22.38 17.26
N ILE A 358 26.55 22.72 16.78
CA ILE A 358 26.18 24.08 16.38
C ILE A 358 26.30 25.03 17.59
N LEU A 359 25.72 24.67 18.73
CA LEU A 359 25.76 25.49 19.95
C LEU A 359 27.19 25.72 20.46
N ASN A 360 28.02 24.67 20.47
CA ASN A 360 29.42 24.76 20.91
C ASN A 360 30.32 25.56 19.98
N THR A 361 30.01 25.59 18.69
CA THR A 361 30.79 26.39 17.72
C THR A 361 30.53 27.88 17.90
N ARG A 362 29.34 28.25 18.39
CA ARG A 362 28.95 29.64 18.66
C ARG A 362 29.46 30.17 20.00
N SER A 363 29.50 29.31 21.01
CA SER A 363 29.92 29.70 22.35
C SER A 363 31.45 29.66 22.41
N ASN A 364 32.09 30.84 22.46
CA ASN A 364 33.54 30.96 22.59
C ASN A 364 34.02 30.29 23.90
N GLN A 365 34.41 29.02 23.78
CA GLN A 365 35.31 28.21 24.62
C GLN A 365 35.17 28.24 26.16
N GLN A 366 34.14 28.83 26.78
CA GLN A 366 33.93 28.71 28.23
C GLN A 366 33.25 27.38 28.60
N GLU A 367 33.86 26.64 29.52
CA GLU A 367 33.50 25.25 29.86
C GLU A 367 32.11 25.11 30.51
N GLN A 368 31.68 26.08 31.33
CA GLN A 368 30.33 26.13 31.90
C GLN A 368 29.23 26.28 30.83
N VAL A 369 29.51 27.02 29.75
CA VAL A 369 28.57 27.18 28.63
C VAL A 369 28.43 25.87 27.84
N ARG A 370 29.52 25.08 27.73
CA ARG A 370 29.50 23.76 27.06
C ARG A 370 28.64 22.73 27.79
N GLN A 371 28.64 22.73 29.13
CA GLN A 371 27.77 21.84 29.92
C GLN A 371 26.29 22.18 29.70
N GLY A 372 25.93 23.47 29.67
CA GLY A 372 24.57 23.92 29.33
C GLY A 372 24.11 23.45 27.94
N ASN A 373 25.00 23.48 26.95
CA ASN A 373 24.69 23.08 25.56
C ASN A 373 24.33 21.60 25.40
N TYR A 374 24.91 20.71 26.19
CA TYR A 374 24.53 19.29 26.19
C TYR A 374 23.07 19.12 26.61
N SER A 375 22.65 19.81 27.68
CA SER A 375 21.26 19.84 28.16
C SER A 375 20.27 20.26 27.07
N TYR A 376 20.63 21.21 26.20
CA TYR A 376 19.76 21.65 25.11
C TYR A 376 19.58 20.57 24.03
N ALA A 377 20.64 19.84 23.67
CA ALA A 377 20.53 18.72 22.74
C ALA A 377 19.62 17.59 23.28
N LEU A 378 19.64 17.36 24.59
CA LEU A 378 18.75 16.37 25.23
C LEU A 378 17.26 16.72 25.08
N TYR A 379 16.87 17.99 24.97
CA TYR A 379 15.47 18.36 24.71
C TYR A 379 14.95 17.84 23.38
N TRP A 380 15.81 17.65 22.37
CA TRP A 380 15.42 16.99 21.12
C TRP A 380 15.31 15.48 21.30
N LEU A 381 16.35 14.86 21.86
CA LEU A 381 16.44 13.40 21.99
C LEU A 381 15.34 12.81 22.89
N TYR A 382 14.94 13.54 23.93
CA TYR A 382 13.83 13.16 24.82
C TYR A 382 12.49 13.78 24.41
N ASN A 383 12.38 14.35 23.20
CA ASN A 383 11.10 14.84 22.70
C ASN A 383 10.23 13.65 22.25
N PRO A 384 9.11 13.37 22.94
CA PRO A 384 8.26 12.23 22.61
C PRO A 384 7.65 12.36 21.21
N VAL A 385 7.46 13.58 20.70
CA VAL A 385 6.90 13.81 19.36
C VAL A 385 7.86 13.33 18.27
N SER A 386 9.15 13.65 18.38
CA SER A 386 10.20 13.19 17.45
C SER A 386 10.35 11.68 17.51
N SER A 387 10.52 11.13 18.73
CA SER A 387 10.70 9.69 18.94
C SER A 387 9.55 8.87 18.34
N VAL A 388 8.29 9.27 18.59
CA VAL A 388 7.12 8.54 18.09
C VAL A 388 6.99 8.64 16.56
N ILE A 389 7.26 9.79 15.97
CA ILE A 389 7.12 9.99 14.52
C ILE A 389 8.18 9.15 13.75
N SER A 390 9.42 9.12 14.23
CA SER A 390 10.49 8.31 13.62
C SER A 390 10.27 6.82 13.80
N CYS A 391 9.86 6.37 14.99
CA CYS A 391 9.53 4.96 15.24
C CYS A 391 8.31 4.47 14.44
N ARG A 392 7.44 5.39 14.00
CA ARG A 392 6.36 5.10 13.05
C ARG A 392 6.81 5.01 11.59
N GLY A 393 8.10 5.22 11.30
CA GLY A 393 8.67 5.10 9.96
C GLY A 393 8.53 6.35 9.09
N ASN A 394 8.45 7.55 9.69
CA ASN A 394 8.38 8.80 8.93
C ASN A 394 9.78 9.43 8.75
N SER A 395 10.07 9.94 7.56
CA SER A 395 11.34 10.52 7.16
C SER A 395 11.58 11.98 7.57
N GLU A 396 10.72 12.60 8.40
CA GLU A 396 10.91 14.01 8.80
C GLU A 396 12.29 14.27 9.42
N SER A 397 12.79 13.32 10.24
CA SER A 397 14.11 13.46 10.88
C SER A 397 15.28 13.40 9.90
N LEU A 398 15.10 12.77 8.73
CA LEU A 398 16.09 12.83 7.66
C LEU A 398 16.18 14.24 7.08
N ILE A 399 15.05 14.94 6.92
CA ILE A 399 15.03 16.31 6.39
C ILE A 399 15.69 17.27 7.38
N THR A 400 15.41 17.12 8.68
CA THR A 400 16.00 17.99 9.71
C THR A 400 17.51 17.83 9.81
N VAL A 401 18.07 16.63 9.59
CA VAL A 401 19.52 16.40 9.47
C VAL A 401 20.13 17.32 8.42
N PHE A 402 19.62 17.28 7.18
CA PHE A 402 20.21 18.04 6.08
C PHE A 402 20.04 19.56 6.26
N VAL A 403 18.91 20.01 6.81
CA VAL A 403 18.73 21.43 7.12
C VAL A 403 19.73 21.88 8.20
N LEU A 404 19.95 21.09 9.25
CA LEU A 404 20.94 21.42 10.28
C LEU A 404 22.38 21.32 9.77
N LEU A 405 22.70 20.41 8.85
CA LEU A 405 24.00 20.37 8.18
C LEU A 405 24.25 21.65 7.36
N ALA A 406 23.23 22.19 6.70
CA ALA A 406 23.33 23.47 6.01
C ALA A 406 23.57 24.62 7.00
N VAL A 407 22.84 24.68 8.12
CA VAL A 407 23.07 25.66 9.19
C VAL A 407 24.47 25.54 9.77
N PHE A 408 24.91 24.32 10.08
CA PHE A 408 26.24 24.02 10.60
C PHE A 408 27.34 24.51 9.65
N SER A 409 27.18 24.28 8.35
CA SER A 409 28.11 24.75 7.30
C SER A 409 28.23 26.28 7.28
N LEU A 410 27.12 27.00 7.44
CA LEU A 410 27.09 28.47 7.53
C LEU A 410 27.70 28.99 8.84
N VAL A 411 27.43 28.33 9.97
CA VAL A 411 28.00 28.70 11.27
C VAL A 411 29.53 28.52 11.25
N TYR A 412 30.03 27.41 10.70
CA TYR A 412 31.47 27.17 10.55
C TYR A 412 32.13 28.18 9.63
N GLN A 413 31.49 28.50 8.50
CA GLN A 413 31.96 29.55 7.59
C GLN A 413 32.14 30.88 8.33
N LYS A 414 31.20 31.23 9.19
CA LYS A 414 31.24 32.49 9.96
C LYS A 414 32.34 32.53 11.00
N GLN A 415 32.64 31.39 11.64
CA GLN A 415 33.69 31.30 12.66
C GLN A 415 35.09 31.24 12.04
N TYR A 416 35.25 30.53 10.92
CA TYR A 416 36.54 30.25 10.29
C TYR A 416 36.52 30.56 8.78
N PRO A 417 36.43 31.86 8.40
CA PRO A 417 36.12 32.26 7.03
C PRO A 417 37.19 31.94 5.98
N LEU A 418 38.46 31.81 6.39
CA LEU A 418 39.57 31.48 5.48
C LEU A 418 39.67 29.97 5.21
N THR A 419 39.58 29.16 6.26
CA THR A 419 39.69 27.69 6.16
C THR A 419 38.48 27.05 5.47
N TYR A 420 37.29 27.61 5.67
CA TYR A 420 36.02 27.04 5.20
C TYR A 420 35.34 27.97 4.18
N SER A 421 36.09 28.47 3.21
CA SER A 421 35.54 29.37 2.18
C SER A 421 34.57 28.70 1.22
N TRP A 422 34.57 27.37 1.12
CA TRP A 422 33.75 26.57 0.22
C TRP A 422 32.45 26.05 0.85
N THR A 423 32.30 26.14 2.18
CA THR A 423 31.11 25.64 2.88
C THR A 423 29.79 26.34 2.55
N PRO A 424 29.73 27.58 2.00
CA PRO A 424 28.50 28.09 1.41
C PRO A 424 27.97 27.20 0.28
N CYS A 425 28.86 26.64 -0.54
CA CYS A 425 28.47 25.68 -1.58
C CYS A 425 27.85 24.43 -0.95
N LEU A 426 28.50 23.88 0.08
CA LEU A 426 28.00 22.72 0.82
C LEU A 426 26.63 22.98 1.47
N ALA A 427 26.44 24.16 2.08
CA ALA A 427 25.16 24.58 2.63
C ALA A 427 24.07 24.63 1.54
N GLY A 428 24.42 25.15 0.36
CA GLY A 428 23.57 25.10 -0.83
C GLY A 428 23.23 23.67 -1.24
N SER A 429 24.21 22.78 -1.33
CA SER A 429 24.01 21.38 -1.70
C SER A 429 23.10 20.62 -0.74
N PHE A 430 23.29 20.77 0.57
CA PHE A 430 22.39 20.17 1.56
C PHE A 430 20.97 20.72 1.46
N LEU A 431 20.82 22.03 1.23
CA LEU A 431 19.51 22.65 1.01
C LEU A 431 18.85 22.14 -0.29
N GLY A 432 19.62 21.97 -1.36
CA GLY A 432 19.13 21.42 -2.64
C GLY A 432 18.69 19.97 -2.50
N PHE A 433 19.49 19.15 -1.81
CA PHE A 433 19.16 17.76 -1.53
C PHE A 433 17.89 17.62 -0.68
N CYS A 434 17.76 18.38 0.41
CA CYS A 434 16.57 18.29 1.24
C CYS A 434 15.31 18.85 0.55
N THR A 435 15.46 19.87 -0.30
CA THR A 435 14.36 20.38 -1.15
C THR A 435 13.91 19.36 -2.20
N HIS A 436 14.85 18.56 -2.73
CA HIS A 436 14.50 17.43 -3.58
C HIS A 436 13.70 16.35 -2.83
N LEU A 437 14.10 16.04 -1.58
CA LEU A 437 13.40 15.08 -0.74
C LEU A 437 11.98 15.52 -0.36
N LYS A 438 11.81 16.79 0.04
CA LYS A 438 10.51 17.44 0.32
C LYS A 438 10.60 18.91 -0.03
N LEU A 439 9.52 19.50 -0.54
CA LEU A 439 9.56 20.87 -1.08
C LEU A 439 9.70 21.98 -0.01
N TYR A 440 9.26 21.76 1.23
CA TYR A 440 9.18 22.83 2.24
C TYR A 440 10.51 23.53 2.61
N PRO A 441 11.70 22.88 2.63
CA PRO A 441 12.95 23.56 2.97
C PRO A 441 13.31 24.69 2.01
N LEU A 442 12.68 24.78 0.84
CA LEU A 442 12.83 25.90 -0.09
C LEU A 442 12.57 27.26 0.58
N ILE A 443 11.73 27.32 1.63
CA ILE A 443 11.46 28.56 2.39
C ILE A 443 12.71 29.15 3.06
N TYR A 444 13.77 28.35 3.24
CA TYR A 444 15.02 28.79 3.86
C TYR A 444 16.01 29.41 2.89
N SER A 445 15.79 29.26 1.57
CA SER A 445 16.71 29.72 0.52
C SER A 445 17.08 31.20 0.64
N LEU A 446 16.07 32.07 0.78
CA LEU A 446 16.28 33.51 0.91
C LEU A 446 16.96 33.88 2.24
N CYS A 447 16.55 33.24 3.35
CA CYS A 447 17.19 33.44 4.66
C CYS A 447 18.69 33.12 4.60
N PHE A 448 19.06 31.96 4.03
CA PHE A 448 20.46 31.56 3.90
C PHE A 448 21.24 32.49 2.98
N TYR A 449 20.64 32.90 1.85
CA TYR A 449 21.24 33.86 0.93
C TYR A 449 21.60 35.18 1.62
N LEU A 450 20.68 35.73 2.40
CA LEU A 450 20.87 37.00 3.12
C LEU A 450 21.81 36.86 4.34
N ASN A 451 21.88 35.68 4.98
CA ASN A 451 22.66 35.47 6.20
C ASN A 451 24.17 35.24 5.96
N ILE A 452 24.59 34.89 4.74
CA ILE A 452 25.97 34.50 4.41
C ILE A 452 27.00 35.63 4.66
N ASP A 453 26.64 36.88 4.40
CA ASP A 453 27.57 38.01 4.48
C ASP A 453 27.47 38.76 5.82
N LYS A 454 28.60 38.94 6.51
CA LYS A 454 28.68 39.51 7.87
C LYS A 454 28.60 41.03 7.96
N ARG A 455 28.57 41.78 6.84
CA ARG A 455 28.76 43.23 6.91
C ARG A 455 27.44 43.96 7.10
N PRO A 456 27.13 44.51 8.29
CA PRO A 456 26.19 45.63 8.34
C PRO A 456 26.79 46.72 7.46
N VAL A 457 26.12 47.05 6.36
CA VAL A 457 26.46 48.28 5.64
C VAL A 457 26.06 49.40 6.59
N ILE A 458 27.00 50.27 6.95
CA ILE A 458 26.68 51.52 7.65
C ILE A 458 25.92 52.36 6.63
N ILE A 459 24.59 52.26 6.69
CA ILE A 459 23.68 52.93 5.78
C ILE A 459 23.43 54.32 6.36
N ASP A 460 23.94 55.33 5.67
CA ASP A 460 23.66 56.73 5.99
C ASP A 460 22.15 57.01 5.81
N GLN A 461 21.55 57.84 6.66
CA GLN A 461 20.08 58.02 6.67
C GLN A 461 19.52 58.56 5.34
N ASN A 462 20.36 59.20 4.52
CA ASN A 462 20.03 59.78 3.21
C ASN A 462 20.11 58.80 2.02
N THR A 463 20.42 57.52 2.24
CA THR A 463 20.46 56.52 1.16
C THR A 463 19.06 56.18 0.62
N SER A 464 18.92 56.14 -0.71
CA SER A 464 17.65 55.78 -1.37
C SER A 464 17.23 54.34 -1.06
N ILE A 465 15.92 54.06 -1.03
CA ILE A 465 15.38 52.72 -0.78
C ILE A 465 15.95 51.69 -1.78
N LEU A 466 16.09 52.07 -3.05
CA LEU A 466 16.67 51.21 -4.09
C LEU A 466 18.13 50.85 -3.80
N SER A 467 18.93 51.79 -3.30
CA SER A 467 20.31 51.50 -2.92
C SER A 467 20.39 50.54 -1.73
N ARG A 468 19.50 50.67 -0.74
CA ARG A 468 19.41 49.74 0.40
C ARG A 468 19.05 48.33 -0.06
N ILE A 469 18.07 48.20 -0.95
CA ILE A 469 17.69 46.91 -1.55
C ILE A 469 18.87 46.32 -2.34
N TRP A 470 19.53 47.12 -3.18
CA TRP A 470 20.69 46.65 -3.93
C TRP A 470 21.81 46.16 -3.01
N HIS A 471 22.14 46.90 -1.95
CA HIS A 471 23.18 46.49 -1.01
C HIS A 471 22.84 45.20 -0.26
N GLU A 472 21.59 45.01 0.10
CA GLU A 472 21.12 43.82 0.81
C GLU A 472 21.11 42.59 -0.10
N PHE A 473 20.74 42.75 -1.37
CA PHE A 473 20.55 41.66 -2.33
C PHE A 473 21.70 41.41 -3.30
N ARG A 474 22.73 42.27 -3.32
CA ARG A 474 23.85 42.16 -4.28
C ARG A 474 24.49 40.76 -4.29
N PRO A 475 24.90 40.26 -5.47
CA PRO A 475 25.61 39.00 -5.55
C PRO A 475 27.01 39.13 -4.93
N THR A 476 27.40 38.15 -4.12
CA THR A 476 28.76 37.98 -3.61
C THR A 476 29.28 36.60 -3.99
N LYS A 477 30.60 36.39 -3.99
CA LYS A 477 31.21 35.08 -4.31
C LYS A 477 30.60 33.95 -3.48
N LYS A 478 30.36 34.20 -2.17
CA LYS A 478 29.79 33.20 -1.25
C LYS A 478 28.32 32.91 -1.53
N ARG A 479 27.53 33.97 -1.83
CA ARG A 479 26.14 33.83 -2.26
C ARG A 479 26.03 33.04 -3.56
N PHE A 480 26.91 33.31 -4.52
CA PHE A 480 26.98 32.56 -5.77
C PHE A 480 27.35 31.09 -5.54
N GLN A 481 28.33 30.81 -4.69
CA GLN A 481 28.69 29.43 -4.30
C GLN A 481 27.49 28.67 -3.71
N MET A 482 26.72 29.31 -2.83
CA MET A 482 25.52 28.68 -2.26
C MET A 482 24.45 28.39 -3.32
N ILE A 483 24.15 29.37 -4.19
CA ILE A 483 23.20 29.18 -5.29
C ILE A 483 23.66 28.04 -6.20
N LEU A 484 24.96 27.99 -6.53
CA LEU A 484 25.53 26.95 -7.39
C LEU A 484 25.37 25.56 -6.74
N GLY A 485 25.73 25.39 -5.47
CA GLY A 485 25.55 24.12 -4.76
C GLY A 485 24.09 23.68 -4.68
N PHE A 486 23.19 24.63 -4.44
CA PHE A 486 21.74 24.39 -4.42
C PHE A 486 21.21 23.92 -5.78
N LEU A 487 21.48 24.68 -6.84
CA LEU A 487 20.98 24.39 -8.19
C LEU A 487 21.58 23.10 -8.74
N ILE A 488 22.89 22.88 -8.62
CA ILE A 488 23.53 21.64 -9.10
C ILE A 488 22.87 20.43 -8.44
N THR A 489 22.73 20.45 -7.11
CA THR A 489 22.18 19.30 -6.39
C THR A 489 20.71 19.07 -6.74
N LEU A 490 19.90 20.12 -6.69
CA LEU A 490 18.46 20.02 -6.99
C LEU A 490 18.22 19.57 -8.43
N LEU A 491 18.89 20.18 -9.41
CA LEU A 491 18.71 19.85 -10.83
C LEU A 491 19.26 18.47 -11.18
N THR A 492 20.36 18.02 -10.57
CA THR A 492 20.91 16.68 -10.81
C THR A 492 19.93 15.60 -10.36
N PHE A 493 19.44 15.66 -9.13
CA PHE A 493 18.48 14.68 -8.63
C PHE A 493 17.12 14.80 -9.34
N THR A 494 16.62 16.01 -9.56
CA THR A 494 15.36 16.22 -10.27
C THR A 494 15.45 15.72 -11.73
N GLY A 495 16.57 15.98 -12.41
CA GLY A 495 16.83 15.49 -13.76
C GLY A 495 16.94 13.98 -13.83
N LEU A 496 17.63 13.35 -12.87
CA LEU A 496 17.72 11.89 -12.75
C LEU A 496 16.33 11.25 -12.58
N PHE A 497 15.52 11.74 -11.65
CA PHE A 497 14.19 11.16 -11.41
C PHE A 497 13.16 11.55 -12.47
N TYR A 498 13.32 12.68 -13.15
CA TYR A 498 12.55 12.99 -14.35
C TYR A 498 12.90 12.06 -15.51
N TYR A 499 14.18 11.71 -15.69
CA TYR A 499 14.59 10.73 -16.69
C TYR A 499 13.97 9.34 -16.43
N LEU A 500 13.88 8.93 -15.16
CA LEU A 500 13.33 7.63 -14.78
C LEU A 500 11.79 7.55 -14.81
N TYR A 501 11.09 8.62 -14.41
CA TYR A 501 9.64 8.58 -14.16
C TYR A 501 8.82 9.61 -14.97
N GLY A 502 9.48 10.46 -15.75
CA GLY A 502 8.84 11.45 -16.60
C GLY A 502 7.97 12.46 -15.83
N TRP A 503 6.85 12.83 -16.44
CA TRP A 503 5.95 13.87 -15.91
C TRP A 503 5.26 13.48 -14.60
N VAL A 504 5.03 12.18 -14.37
CA VAL A 504 4.39 11.67 -13.15
C VAL A 504 5.19 12.10 -11.91
N PHE A 505 6.53 11.98 -11.97
CA PHE A 505 7.41 12.46 -10.89
C PHE A 505 7.23 13.96 -10.61
N ILE A 506 7.27 14.81 -11.64
CA ILE A 506 7.13 16.26 -11.46
C ILE A 506 5.77 16.61 -10.86
N TYR A 507 4.71 15.97 -11.37
CA TYR A 507 3.37 16.21 -10.89
C TYR A 507 3.21 15.76 -9.43
N ASP A 508 3.46 14.49 -9.11
CA ASP A 508 3.17 13.93 -7.79
C ASP A 508 4.13 14.42 -6.70
N THR A 509 5.40 14.67 -7.02
CA THR A 509 6.39 15.14 -6.03
C THR A 509 6.32 16.64 -5.77
N TYR A 510 6.05 17.46 -6.79
CA TYR A 510 6.09 18.92 -6.66
C TYR A 510 4.74 19.60 -6.86
N LEU A 511 4.09 19.42 -8.02
CA LEU A 511 2.91 20.20 -8.38
C LEU A 511 1.65 19.81 -7.58
N TYR A 512 1.53 18.54 -7.20
CA TYR A 512 0.42 18.01 -6.43
C TYR A 512 0.22 18.78 -5.13
N HIS A 513 1.29 19.18 -4.44
CA HIS A 513 1.19 19.93 -3.18
C HIS A 513 0.64 21.35 -3.35
N VAL A 514 0.80 21.95 -4.54
CA VAL A 514 0.21 23.26 -4.86
C VAL A 514 -1.30 23.15 -5.03
N VAL A 515 -1.79 22.05 -5.60
CA VAL A 515 -3.23 21.83 -5.86
C VAL A 515 -3.93 21.10 -4.72
N ARG A 516 -3.20 20.34 -3.89
CA ARG A 516 -3.74 19.48 -2.82
C ARG A 516 -4.72 20.23 -1.91
N ARG A 517 -5.85 19.61 -1.65
CA ARG A 517 -6.91 20.07 -0.75
C ARG A 517 -7.19 18.93 0.22
N ASP A 518 -7.08 19.20 1.52
CA ASP A 518 -7.42 18.23 2.54
C ASP A 518 -8.59 18.78 3.36
N ILE A 519 -9.78 18.24 3.07
CA ILE A 519 -11.05 18.65 3.69
C ILE A 519 -11.33 17.92 5.00
N ARG A 520 -10.51 16.92 5.35
CA ARG A 520 -10.56 16.18 6.61
C ARG A 520 -9.19 16.21 7.27
N HIS A 521 -9.10 15.88 8.56
CA HIS A 521 -7.83 15.65 9.25
C HIS A 521 -6.80 16.79 9.18
N ASN A 522 -7.27 18.04 9.29
CA ASN A 522 -6.46 19.22 9.02
C ASN A 522 -6.63 20.28 10.12
N PHE A 523 -5.53 20.68 10.76
CA PHE A 523 -5.50 21.74 11.78
C PHE A 523 -5.63 23.17 11.21
N SER A 524 -5.64 23.29 9.88
CA SER A 524 -5.70 24.55 9.18
C SER A 524 -7.09 25.20 9.30
N PRO A 525 -7.20 26.49 9.64
CA PRO A 525 -8.47 27.21 9.61
C PRO A 525 -9.20 27.15 8.24
N TYR A 526 -8.45 26.89 7.16
CA TYR A 526 -8.99 26.81 5.81
C TYR A 526 -9.80 25.53 5.54
N PHE A 527 -9.61 24.44 6.31
CA PHE A 527 -10.22 23.14 6.01
C PHE A 527 -11.75 23.22 5.90
N TYR A 528 -12.40 23.97 6.80
CA TYR A 528 -13.84 24.06 6.87
C TYR A 528 -14.43 24.85 5.69
N VAL A 529 -13.74 25.91 5.27
CA VAL A 529 -14.13 26.68 4.07
C VAL A 529 -14.00 25.79 2.83
N TYR A 530 -12.92 25.01 2.70
CA TYR A 530 -12.77 24.05 1.61
C TYR A 530 -13.81 22.94 1.63
N TYR A 531 -14.21 22.48 2.82
CA TYR A 531 -15.29 21.52 2.98
C TYR A 531 -16.61 22.07 2.42
N LEU A 532 -17.00 23.29 2.83
CA LEU A 532 -18.23 23.95 2.39
C LEU A 532 -18.22 24.34 0.91
N THR A 533 -17.04 24.66 0.35
CA THR A 533 -16.87 25.13 -1.04
C THR A 533 -16.33 24.06 -1.98
N SER A 534 -16.38 22.79 -1.58
CA SER A 534 -15.81 21.65 -2.34
C SER A 534 -16.32 21.58 -3.79
N ASN A 535 -17.57 21.97 -4.02
CA ASN A 535 -18.22 21.94 -5.35
C ASN A 535 -18.22 23.30 -6.09
N SER A 536 -17.53 24.34 -5.59
CA SER A 536 -17.55 25.68 -6.17
C SER A 536 -16.26 26.05 -6.91
N PRO A 537 -16.31 26.75 -8.06
CA PRO A 537 -15.13 27.24 -8.77
C PRO A 537 -14.31 28.28 -7.96
N SER A 538 -14.93 28.91 -6.95
CA SER A 538 -14.27 29.86 -6.02
C SER A 538 -13.12 29.24 -5.20
N ASN A 539 -13.06 27.91 -5.13
CA ASN A 539 -12.07 27.14 -4.37
C ASN A 539 -10.63 27.33 -4.90
N THR A 540 -10.45 27.46 -6.22
CA THR A 540 -9.11 27.65 -6.82
C THR A 540 -8.51 29.01 -6.44
N LEU A 541 -9.33 30.07 -6.43
CA LEU A 541 -8.89 31.40 -6.00
C LEU A 541 -8.46 31.41 -4.52
N LEU A 542 -9.22 30.73 -3.65
CA LEU A 542 -8.88 30.59 -2.23
C LEU A 542 -7.54 29.86 -2.03
N SER A 543 -7.30 28.79 -2.80
CA SER A 543 -6.03 28.06 -2.76
C SER A 543 -4.85 28.95 -3.17
N ILE A 544 -4.99 29.72 -4.26
CA ILE A 544 -3.95 30.64 -4.72
C ILE A 544 -3.70 31.74 -3.68
N LEU A 545 -4.75 32.33 -3.11
CA LEU A 545 -4.63 33.39 -2.10
C LEU A 545 -3.93 32.90 -0.83
N SER A 546 -4.26 31.68 -0.36
CA SER A 546 -3.60 31.07 0.81
C SER A 546 -2.10 30.84 0.59
N PHE A 547 -1.71 30.46 -0.63
CA PHE A 547 -0.31 30.31 -1.01
C PHE A 547 0.41 31.66 -1.12
N LEU A 548 -0.22 32.67 -1.71
CA LEU A 548 0.34 34.02 -1.83
C LEU A 548 0.66 34.61 -0.44
N LEU A 549 -0.24 34.43 0.52
CA LEU A 549 -0.02 34.90 1.90
C LEU A 549 1.19 34.23 2.56
N GLN A 550 1.38 32.92 2.36
CA GLN A 550 2.56 32.19 2.83
C GLN A 550 3.85 32.70 2.16
N LEU A 551 3.81 32.94 0.84
CA LEU A 551 4.96 33.44 0.09
C LEU A 551 5.38 34.83 0.58
N ILE A 552 4.41 35.74 0.75
CA ILE A 552 4.65 37.10 1.28
C ILE A 552 5.28 37.02 2.68
N ASN A 553 4.69 36.21 3.59
CA ASN A 553 5.23 36.03 4.93
C ASN A 553 6.67 35.47 4.91
N THR A 554 6.94 34.49 4.05
CA THR A 554 8.28 33.90 3.89
C THR A 554 9.32 34.94 3.48
N VAL A 555 8.99 35.79 2.51
CA VAL A 555 9.89 36.85 2.05
C VAL A 555 10.11 37.90 3.14
N VAL A 556 9.04 38.42 3.75
CA VAL A 556 9.11 39.47 4.77
C VAL A 556 9.89 39.01 6.00
N LEU A 557 9.62 37.80 6.49
CA LEU A 557 10.30 37.23 7.67
C LEU A 557 11.77 36.93 7.39
N SER A 558 12.10 36.46 6.18
CA SER A 558 13.49 36.27 5.76
C SER A 558 14.26 37.59 5.81
N VAL A 559 13.73 38.65 5.20
CA VAL A 559 14.38 39.97 5.16
C VAL A 559 14.46 40.63 6.54
N LYS A 560 13.47 40.43 7.43
CA LYS A 560 13.48 41.07 8.76
C LYS A 560 14.31 40.33 9.81
N LEU A 561 14.48 39.01 9.69
CA LEU A 561 15.07 38.18 10.74
C LEU A 561 16.36 37.46 10.32
N HIS A 562 16.79 37.51 9.04
CA HIS A 562 17.96 36.77 8.55
C HIS A 562 19.23 36.95 9.38
N GLN A 563 19.42 38.07 10.08
CA GLN A 563 20.59 38.29 10.94
C GLN A 563 20.72 37.24 12.05
N ASN A 564 19.60 36.82 12.64
CA ASN A 564 19.52 35.71 13.60
C ASN A 564 18.91 34.51 12.88
N ILE A 565 19.77 33.66 12.32
CA ILE A 565 19.36 32.55 11.45
C ILE A 565 18.47 31.56 12.19
N GLU A 566 18.72 31.29 13.47
CA GLU A 566 17.98 30.32 14.27
C GLU A 566 16.55 30.82 14.53
N LEU A 567 16.42 32.08 14.91
CA LEU A 567 15.12 32.73 15.10
C LEU A 567 14.38 32.82 13.77
N CYS A 568 15.08 33.19 12.71
CA CYS A 568 14.49 33.28 11.37
C CYS A 568 13.96 31.91 10.92
N LEU A 569 14.73 30.84 11.04
CA LEU A 569 14.32 29.48 10.68
C LEU A 569 13.11 29.00 11.50
N PHE A 570 13.13 29.22 12.82
CA PHE A 570 11.99 28.88 13.68
C PHE A 570 10.72 29.62 13.26
N VAL A 571 10.81 30.95 13.14
CA VAL A 571 9.67 31.81 12.81
C VAL A 571 9.16 31.56 11.38
N LEU A 572 10.06 31.37 10.41
CA LEU A 572 9.70 31.01 9.04
C LEU A 572 8.93 29.69 9.01
N THR A 573 9.44 28.67 9.69
CA THR A 573 8.81 27.34 9.67
C THR A 573 7.48 27.35 10.41
N MET A 574 7.42 27.97 11.59
CA MET A 574 6.19 28.07 12.37
C MET A 574 5.13 28.89 11.62
N SER A 575 5.51 29.99 10.97
CA SER A 575 4.64 30.77 10.09
C SER A 575 4.16 29.93 8.89
N PHE A 576 5.07 29.24 8.20
CA PHE A 576 4.73 28.39 7.07
C PHE A 576 3.70 27.31 7.43
N VAL A 577 3.88 26.64 8.58
CA VAL A 577 2.94 25.63 9.07
C VAL A 577 1.60 26.26 9.51
N THR A 578 1.65 27.38 10.22
CA THR A 578 0.44 28.05 10.76
C THR A 578 -0.47 28.59 9.66
N PHE A 579 0.12 29.14 8.59
CA PHE A 579 -0.62 29.65 7.44
C PHE A 579 -0.87 28.58 6.36
N ASN A 580 -0.46 27.32 6.58
CA ASN A 580 -0.64 26.26 5.59
C ASN A 580 -2.13 25.93 5.41
N LYS A 581 -2.55 25.71 4.16
CA LYS A 581 -3.89 25.20 3.84
C LYS A 581 -4.09 23.75 4.29
N VAL A 582 -3.02 22.98 4.40
CA VAL A 582 -3.02 21.61 4.95
C VAL A 582 -2.00 21.58 6.08
N CYS A 583 -2.45 21.30 7.30
CA CYS A 583 -1.62 21.26 8.49
C CYS A 583 -1.88 19.95 9.24
N THR A 584 -0.85 19.12 9.35
CA THR A 584 -0.87 17.84 10.06
C THR A 584 0.13 17.88 11.22
N SER A 585 -0.05 17.02 12.22
CA SER A 585 0.83 17.00 13.41
C SER A 585 2.29 16.69 13.09
N GLN A 586 2.57 16.01 11.98
CA GLN A 586 3.94 15.69 11.54
C GLN A 586 4.76 16.96 11.28
N TYR A 587 4.11 18.05 10.84
CA TYR A 587 4.78 19.31 10.51
C TYR A 587 5.34 20.01 11.75
N PHE A 588 4.91 19.62 12.95
CA PHE A 588 5.38 20.25 14.18
C PHE A 588 6.86 19.99 14.41
N LEU A 589 7.39 18.85 13.95
CA LEU A 589 8.82 18.56 14.01
C LEU A 589 9.67 19.62 13.29
N TRP A 590 9.12 20.22 12.22
CA TRP A 590 9.87 21.16 11.40
C TRP A 590 10.30 22.40 12.17
N TYR A 591 9.53 22.86 13.16
CA TYR A 591 9.91 24.01 14.00
C TYR A 591 10.39 23.61 15.41
N LEU A 592 9.97 22.45 15.94
CA LEU A 592 10.44 21.96 17.23
C LEU A 592 11.97 21.73 17.26
N VAL A 593 12.57 21.36 16.12
CA VAL A 593 14.03 21.17 16.00
C VAL A 593 14.85 22.42 16.32
N TYR A 594 14.28 23.62 16.10
CA TYR A 594 14.99 24.88 16.35
C TYR A 594 14.86 25.37 17.80
N ILE A 595 13.92 24.86 18.59
CA ILE A 595 13.74 25.29 19.98
C ILE A 595 15.03 25.09 20.79
N PRO A 596 15.69 23.91 20.78
CA PRO A 596 17.00 23.73 21.43
C PRO A 596 18.06 24.75 21.05
N LEU A 597 18.06 25.22 19.78
CA LEU A 597 19.01 26.22 19.29
C LEU A 597 18.70 27.63 19.82
N LEU A 598 17.44 27.92 20.16
CA LEU A 598 16.98 29.22 20.68
C LEU A 598 17.03 29.30 22.21
N MET A 599 17.01 28.17 22.91
CA MET A 599 17.01 28.11 24.37
C MET A 599 18.09 28.99 25.05
N PRO A 600 19.34 29.06 24.57
CA PRO A 600 20.34 29.96 25.15
C PRO A 600 19.93 31.44 25.14
N SER A 601 19.25 31.88 24.08
CA SER A 601 18.80 33.28 23.89
C SER A 601 17.48 33.62 24.56
N LEU A 602 16.65 32.64 24.89
CA LEU A 602 15.33 32.88 25.48
C LEU A 602 15.41 33.22 26.98
N GLN A 603 16.36 32.62 27.72
CA GLN A 603 16.57 32.79 29.17
C GLN A 603 15.28 32.83 30.02
N MET A 604 14.26 32.05 29.65
CA MET A 604 12.96 32.06 30.34
C MET A 604 13.00 31.16 31.58
N LYS A 605 12.36 31.60 32.68
CA LYS A 605 12.15 30.73 33.86
C LYS A 605 11.37 29.49 33.43
N LYS A 606 11.74 28.31 33.96
CA LYS A 606 11.13 27.00 33.61
C LYS A 606 9.60 27.01 33.63
N ARG A 607 8.97 27.71 34.60
CA ARG A 607 7.50 27.86 34.69
C ARG A 607 6.86 28.50 33.46
N TRP A 608 7.52 29.47 32.83
CA TRP A 608 7.00 30.14 31.64
C TRP A 608 7.12 29.26 30.40
N LEU A 609 8.22 28.50 30.29
CA LEU A 609 8.38 27.51 29.23
C LEU A 609 7.31 26.42 29.34
N ALA A 610 7.04 25.92 30.55
CA ALA A 610 5.95 24.99 30.80
C ALA A 610 4.58 25.60 30.44
N GLY A 611 4.35 26.87 30.79
CA GLY A 611 3.12 27.59 30.41
C GLY A 611 2.93 27.70 28.89
N LEU A 612 3.99 28.04 28.13
CA LEU A 612 3.95 28.09 26.67
C LEU A 612 3.69 26.70 26.06
N PHE A 613 4.29 25.65 26.62
CA PHE A 613 4.07 24.28 26.18
C PHE A 613 2.62 23.81 26.41
N ILE A 614 2.06 24.07 27.60
CA ILE A 614 0.66 23.78 27.91
C ILE A 614 -0.28 24.54 26.97
N LEU A 615 0.00 25.83 26.76
CA LEU A 615 -0.79 26.66 25.86
C LEU A 615 -0.77 26.12 24.43
N TRP A 616 0.39 25.63 23.97
CA TRP A 616 0.52 25.02 22.64
C TRP A 616 -0.20 23.67 22.49
N ILE A 617 -0.22 22.83 23.54
CA ILE A 617 -0.89 21.51 23.53
C ILE A 617 -2.41 21.63 23.64
N LEU A 618 -2.91 22.55 24.45
CA LEU A 618 -4.35 22.70 24.73
C LEU A 618 -5.24 22.69 23.46
N PRO A 619 -5.00 23.53 22.43
CA PRO A 619 -5.83 23.52 21.23
C PRO A 619 -5.72 22.21 20.43
N GLN A 620 -4.59 21.52 20.52
CA GLN A 620 -4.40 20.22 19.85
C GLN A 620 -5.22 19.13 20.53
N CYS A 621 -5.23 19.08 21.87
CA CYS A 621 -6.05 18.15 22.62
C CYS A 621 -7.56 18.39 22.37
N LEU A 622 -7.99 19.67 22.34
CA LEU A 622 -9.36 20.03 22.00
C LEU A 622 -9.72 19.59 20.58
N TRP A 623 -8.85 19.87 19.62
CA TRP A 623 -9.04 19.46 18.23
C TRP A 623 -9.15 17.93 18.12
N LEU A 624 -8.22 17.18 18.74
CA LEU A 624 -8.21 15.71 18.73
C LEU A 624 -9.46 15.10 19.37
N TYR A 625 -9.93 15.69 20.48
CA TYR A 625 -11.16 15.25 21.14
C TYR A 625 -12.38 15.39 20.22
N PHE A 626 -12.56 16.54 19.58
CA PHE A 626 -13.69 16.74 18.67
C PHE A 626 -13.56 15.97 17.36
N ALA A 627 -12.34 15.82 16.84
CA ALA A 627 -12.06 14.97 15.68
C ALA A 627 -12.36 13.50 15.98
N TYR A 628 -12.01 13.01 17.17
CA TYR A 628 -12.37 11.66 17.61
C TYR A 628 -13.89 11.46 17.66
N GLN A 629 -14.63 12.44 18.19
CA GLN A 629 -16.10 12.37 18.18
C GLN A 629 -16.69 12.36 16.76
N LEU A 630 -16.10 13.12 15.84
CA LEU A 630 -16.55 13.13 14.44
C LEU A 630 -16.29 11.80 13.75
N GLU A 631 -15.03 11.35 13.77
CA GLU A 631 -14.57 10.23 12.94
C GLU A 631 -14.91 8.86 13.56
N PHE A 632 -14.89 8.72 14.88
CA PHE A 632 -15.10 7.42 15.56
C PHE A 632 -16.46 7.28 16.24
N LYS A 633 -17.15 8.40 16.54
CA LYS A 633 -18.50 8.35 17.16
C LYS A 633 -19.61 8.85 16.22
N GLY A 634 -19.27 9.31 15.01
CA GLY A 634 -20.24 9.83 14.04
C GLY A 634 -20.96 11.11 14.48
N ILE A 635 -20.47 11.81 15.51
CA ILE A 635 -21.11 13.02 16.04
C ILE A 635 -20.67 14.22 15.20
N ASN A 636 -21.62 15.00 14.67
CA ASN A 636 -21.29 16.21 13.93
C ASN A 636 -20.64 17.28 14.83
N THR A 637 -19.32 17.41 14.76
CA THR A 637 -18.52 18.40 15.51
C THR A 637 -17.70 19.34 14.62
N PHE A 638 -18.03 19.47 13.32
CA PHE A 638 -17.26 20.26 12.36
C PHE A 638 -16.95 21.69 12.83
N ILE A 639 -17.94 22.40 13.39
CA ILE A 639 -17.76 23.76 13.92
C ILE A 639 -16.78 23.76 15.11
N LYS A 640 -16.85 22.77 15.99
CA LYS A 640 -15.97 22.66 17.17
C LYS A 640 -14.52 22.37 16.76
N ILE A 641 -14.32 21.54 15.73
CA ILE A 641 -13.01 21.28 15.12
C ILE A 641 -12.47 22.57 14.47
N TRP A 642 -13.31 23.31 13.75
CA TRP A 642 -12.94 24.58 13.16
C TRP A 642 -12.57 25.65 14.20
N SER A 643 -13.36 25.82 15.26
CA SER A 643 -13.03 26.71 16.38
C SER A 643 -11.72 26.31 17.07
N SER A 644 -11.46 25.01 17.24
CA SER A 644 -10.19 24.52 17.78
C SER A 644 -9.01 24.83 16.85
N SER A 645 -9.23 24.81 15.53
CA SER A 645 -8.23 25.18 14.52
C SER A 645 -7.91 26.68 14.54
N LEU A 646 -8.93 27.54 14.73
CA LEU A 646 -8.73 28.98 14.93
C LEU A 646 -7.97 29.29 16.23
N LEU A 647 -8.28 28.56 17.31
CA LEU A 647 -7.55 28.67 18.57
C LEU A 647 -6.08 28.24 18.40
N PHE A 648 -5.84 27.12 17.72
CA PHE A 648 -4.49 26.66 17.38
C PHE A 648 -3.72 27.70 16.57
N PHE A 649 -4.34 28.28 15.55
CA PHE A 649 -3.76 29.37 14.75
C PHE A 649 -3.36 30.56 15.63
N SER A 650 -4.29 31.05 16.45
CA SER A 650 -4.08 32.22 17.30
C SER A 650 -2.98 32.01 18.34
N ILE A 651 -2.93 30.82 18.95
CA ILE A 651 -1.90 30.44 19.93
C ILE A 651 -0.53 30.35 19.26
N ASN A 652 -0.42 29.77 18.05
CA ASN A 652 0.86 29.72 17.34
C ASN A 652 1.40 31.13 17.01
N ILE A 653 0.53 32.04 16.58
CA ILE A 653 0.93 33.45 16.36
C ILE A 653 1.39 34.10 17.66
N LEU A 654 0.67 33.89 18.77
CA LEU A 654 1.03 34.43 20.08
C LEU A 654 2.41 33.92 20.54
N ILE A 655 2.65 32.60 20.46
CA ILE A 655 3.93 31.99 20.82
C ILE A 655 5.06 32.56 19.97
N MET A 656 4.85 32.68 18.66
CA MET A 656 5.82 33.26 17.73
C MET A 656 6.17 34.70 18.10
N CYS A 657 5.17 35.54 18.41
CA CYS A 657 5.38 36.93 18.86
C CYS A 657 6.16 37.00 20.17
N ILE A 658 5.85 36.15 21.16
CA ILE A 658 6.56 36.08 22.45
C ILE A 658 8.03 35.72 22.25
N ILE A 659 8.32 34.71 21.41
CA ILE A 659 9.67 34.25 21.11
C ILE A 659 10.47 35.34 20.39
N ILE A 660 9.89 36.01 19.40
CA ILE A 660 10.53 37.14 18.69
C ILE A 660 10.86 38.26 19.68
N TRP A 661 9.90 38.67 20.51
CA TRP A 661 10.09 39.77 21.45
C TRP A 661 11.19 39.46 22.49
N LYS A 662 11.17 38.25 23.07
CA LYS A 662 12.20 37.83 24.05
C LYS A 662 13.59 37.77 23.43
N THR A 663 13.70 37.17 22.24
CA THR A 663 15.00 37.01 21.58
C THR A 663 15.59 38.35 21.15
N LYS A 664 14.77 39.29 20.65
CA LYS A 664 15.21 40.65 20.33
C LYS A 664 15.69 41.41 21.56
N ARG A 665 14.91 41.38 22.65
CA ARG A 665 15.28 42.03 23.92
C ARG A 665 16.60 41.48 24.48
N PHE A 666 16.83 40.17 24.37
CA PHE A 666 18.10 39.57 24.79
C PHE A 666 19.29 40.08 23.96
N ASN A 667 19.13 40.17 22.63
CA ASN A 667 20.17 40.68 21.76
C ASN A 667 20.48 42.17 22.01
N GLU A 668 19.45 42.99 22.25
CA GLU A 668 19.62 44.40 22.63
C GLU A 668 20.45 44.53 23.93
N LEU A 669 20.10 43.75 24.97
CA LEU A 669 20.80 43.77 26.26
C LEU A 669 22.27 43.32 26.17
N ASN A 670 22.62 42.38 25.28
CA ASN A 670 24.01 41.94 25.11
C ASN A 670 24.88 42.89 24.28
N VAL A 671 24.27 43.71 23.41
CA VAL A 671 25.00 44.75 22.67
C VAL A 671 25.42 45.88 23.62
N ASP A 672 24.53 46.31 24.53
CA ASP A 672 24.83 47.35 25.53
C ASP A 672 25.96 46.97 26.51
N VAL A 673 26.11 45.68 26.82
CA VAL A 673 27.17 45.17 27.72
C VAL A 673 28.55 45.17 27.05
N ASN A 674 28.62 44.95 25.74
CA ASN A 674 29.89 45.00 24.99
C ASN A 674 30.35 46.44 24.67
N ASP A 675 29.44 47.42 24.68
CA ASP A 675 29.75 48.86 24.50
C ASP A 675 30.06 49.59 25.83
N GLY A 676 30.33 48.85 26.92
CA GLY A 676 30.81 49.42 28.17
C GLY A 676 29.76 50.17 29.02
N LYS A 677 28.47 50.07 28.68
CA LYS A 677 27.40 50.59 29.54
C LYS A 677 27.08 49.56 30.63
N LYS A 678 27.14 50.00 31.90
CA LYS A 678 26.82 49.16 33.07
C LYS A 678 25.46 48.47 32.90
N PRO A 679 25.31 47.19 33.28
CA PRO A 679 24.03 46.50 33.24
C PRO A 679 23.03 47.20 34.16
N LEU A 680 21.88 47.58 33.61
CA LEU A 680 20.80 48.31 34.30
C LEU A 680 20.01 47.46 35.34
N PHE A 681 20.61 46.41 35.88
CA PHE A 681 20.02 45.62 36.97
C PHE A 681 21.06 45.36 38.08
N GLU A 682 21.38 46.42 38.83
CA GLU A 682 21.61 46.23 40.26
C GLU A 682 20.25 45.93 40.91
N LYS A 683 20.15 44.74 41.49
CA LYS A 683 19.23 44.32 42.56
C LYS A 683 17.81 44.92 42.53
N LYS A 684 16.83 44.07 42.20
CA LYS A 684 15.68 43.84 43.08
C LYS A 684 15.22 42.39 42.94
N ASN A 685 15.52 41.61 43.98
CA ASN A 685 14.73 40.43 44.32
C ASN A 685 13.31 40.92 44.61
N ASP A 686 12.34 40.46 43.83
CA ASP A 686 11.01 39.99 44.25
C ASP A 686 10.28 39.38 43.03
#